data_AF-A0A5E4JI64-F1
#
_entry.id   AF-A0A5E4JI64-F1
#
_cell.length_a   1.000
_cell.length_b   1.000
_cell.length_c   1.000
_cell.angle_alpha   90.00
_cell.angle_beta   90.00
_cell.angle_gamma   90.00
#
_symmetry.space_group_name_H-M   'P 1'
#
loop_
_entity.id
_entity.type
_entity.pdbx_description
1 polymer ?
#
loop_
_entity_poly.entity_id
_entity_poly.type
_entity_poly.pdbx_seq_one_letter_code
_entity_poly.pdbx_strand_id
1 'polypeptide(L)'
;MDTKALFSFIFASFLFSGMLSAYSLQGVNSFLSGYNVSNTVLGGLTPANLSYSGNSYVALYKGSVLYFLVNVTGGYSVVLDAASIFTITKTYTASRVLPQANFTALAAQMRMFQNSAASTINDCRDLTGLSRNTTCTLSNACASCQYIPVCKKVLSATGGPTGVFGLGVAQFEGDYDRLNASFKTFYASAAGVNGGNAVANIAALNSAFTTIFDVSHNIYQNSIFSPSSNVSTSSCIYYTSSASQPWYCTALGFCGEVKYNYTKLNYIQGMLDGINDLPLSDVALQQQAVNTSNIETMYVLPVLKAQKQAELNLLLNGSLSGYGTLVNNSKALLVHVSNFTLASSLSDLQSEYSNVTTNYVTTNFTSAGPALVAEYASVQSAYAKVNATYSALTSAAAKNTAKLMALQLKGGAVYPAIGNLAFEQVNLNNEINSAGISNTTSLKNREAAISGALSGYSTGVFSLTEVARSIDAPIIAAIASAMGLTYAGAVSLAPALGALISLIIGIVVFAVVVVMRSRMHKHHKVVLNARTAKNWMMIFALIWVLIVIYALATYALLAGASASAPFSSFKGAFDSAKTVVFAVNGTSTAAEASCISQMSAAALAAHKKVVTASFANGVCNAQNATGTVDSCMKLFAQRGEPIVVLNGAAPSGIGVYSMYGSAMAVGGSDSQMAACYVSYLLG
;
A
#
# COMPACT_ATOMS: atom_id res chain seq x y z
N MET A 1 -80.00 -6.92 8.09
CA MET A 1 -78.60 -7.35 7.90
C MET A 1 -78.04 -6.48 6.79
N ASP A 2 -77.27 -5.47 7.17
CA ASP A 2 -77.00 -4.29 6.34
C ASP A 2 -75.90 -4.51 5.29
N THR A 3 -76.27 -4.27 4.03
CA THR A 3 -75.43 -4.22 2.82
C THR A 3 -74.32 -3.17 2.86
N LYS A 4 -74.25 -2.34 3.92
CA LYS A 4 -73.21 -1.32 4.13
C LYS A 4 -71.90 -1.88 4.68
N ALA A 5 -71.93 -3.04 5.34
CA ALA A 5 -70.72 -3.69 5.85
C ALA A 5 -69.93 -4.40 4.75
N LEU A 6 -70.61 -4.91 3.71
CA LEU A 6 -69.97 -5.63 2.61
C LEU A 6 -69.25 -4.67 1.63
N PHE A 7 -69.82 -3.48 1.38
CA PHE A 7 -69.17 -2.46 0.53
C PHE A 7 -67.97 -1.79 1.22
N SER A 8 -68.00 -1.64 2.55
CA SER A 8 -66.86 -1.08 3.30
C SER A 8 -65.68 -2.06 3.38
N PHE A 9 -65.93 -3.37 3.33
CA PHE A 9 -64.86 -4.38 3.31
C PHE A 9 -64.24 -4.57 1.92
N ILE A 10 -65.01 -4.36 0.84
CA ILE A 10 -64.50 -4.40 -0.54
C ILE A 10 -63.74 -3.12 -0.91
N PHE A 11 -64.12 -1.95 -0.36
CA PHE A 11 -63.33 -0.72 -0.56
C PHE A 11 -62.08 -0.65 0.34
N ALA A 12 -62.09 -1.26 1.54
CA ALA A 12 -60.90 -1.30 2.41
C ALA A 12 -59.83 -2.32 1.96
N SER A 13 -60.20 -3.36 1.20
CA SER A 13 -59.25 -4.33 0.63
C SER A 13 -58.61 -3.86 -0.70
N PHE A 14 -59.15 -2.82 -1.34
CA PHE A 14 -58.50 -2.12 -2.46
C PHE A 14 -57.70 -0.87 -2.05
N LEU A 15 -57.77 -0.44 -0.79
CA LEU A 15 -57.00 0.72 -0.29
C LEU A 15 -55.68 0.33 0.40
N PHE A 16 -55.38 -0.96 0.58
CA PHE A 16 -54.11 -1.44 1.12
C PHE A 16 -53.08 -1.88 0.07
N SER A 17 -53.36 -1.67 -1.21
CA SER A 17 -52.38 -1.78 -2.30
C SER A 17 -52.30 -0.46 -3.05
N GLY A 18 -51.33 0.37 -2.71
CA GLY A 18 -51.00 1.55 -3.53
C GLY A 18 -50.92 2.90 -2.82
N MET A 19 -50.33 2.97 -1.64
CA MET A 19 -49.52 4.15 -1.28
C MET A 19 -48.06 3.73 -1.16
N LEU A 20 -47.53 3.11 -2.23
CA LEU A 20 -46.12 3.28 -2.53
C LEU A 20 -45.99 4.74 -2.96
N SER A 21 -45.36 5.57 -2.12
CA SER A 21 -44.83 6.84 -2.58
C SER A 21 -44.09 6.55 -3.89
N ALA A 22 -44.57 7.11 -4.99
CA ALA A 22 -43.88 6.99 -6.27
C ALA A 22 -42.52 7.67 -6.08
N TYR A 23 -41.48 6.88 -5.81
CA TYR A 23 -40.10 7.36 -5.86
C TYR A 23 -39.92 7.93 -7.26
N SER A 24 -39.48 9.19 -7.33
CA SER A 24 -39.44 9.87 -8.62
C SER A 24 -38.43 9.15 -9.51
N LEU A 25 -38.87 8.71 -10.68
CA LEU A 25 -38.01 8.20 -11.75
C LEU A 25 -36.82 9.15 -12.01
N GLN A 26 -37.07 10.44 -11.80
CA GLN A 26 -36.08 11.51 -11.87
C GLN A 26 -34.96 11.37 -10.83
N GLY A 27 -35.25 10.91 -9.61
CA GLY A 27 -34.25 10.63 -8.58
C GLY A 27 -33.36 9.43 -8.92
N VAL A 28 -33.95 8.34 -9.43
CA VAL A 28 -33.20 7.16 -9.89
C VAL A 28 -32.34 7.49 -11.10
N ASN A 29 -32.87 8.23 -12.07
CA ASN A 29 -32.11 8.67 -13.25
C ASN A 29 -30.97 9.61 -12.86
N SER A 30 -31.20 10.54 -11.93
CA SER A 30 -30.15 11.42 -11.39
C SER A 30 -29.05 10.60 -10.70
N PHE A 31 -29.43 9.64 -9.86
CA PHE A 31 -28.50 8.72 -9.21
C PHE A 31 -27.67 7.92 -10.22
N LEU A 32 -28.29 7.31 -11.24
CA LEU A 32 -27.59 6.55 -12.28
C LEU A 32 -26.72 7.44 -13.19
N SER A 33 -27.13 8.68 -13.45
CA SER A 33 -26.30 9.65 -14.16
C SER A 33 -25.03 10.00 -13.39
N GLY A 34 -25.07 9.93 -12.05
CA GLY A 34 -23.89 10.04 -11.19
C GLY A 34 -22.86 8.92 -11.42
N TYR A 35 -23.26 7.78 -12.02
CA TYR A 35 -22.37 6.71 -12.48
C TYR A 35 -22.05 6.79 -13.99
N ASN A 36 -22.22 7.96 -14.61
CA ASN A 36 -22.00 8.18 -16.04
C ASN A 36 -22.85 7.29 -16.97
N VAL A 37 -24.00 6.79 -16.51
CA VAL A 37 -24.98 6.16 -17.40
C VAL A 37 -25.57 7.24 -18.30
N SER A 38 -25.41 7.10 -19.62
CA SER A 38 -25.82 8.14 -20.56
C SER A 38 -27.34 8.33 -20.58
N ASN A 39 -27.78 9.57 -20.80
CA ASN A 39 -29.21 9.89 -20.95
C ASN A 39 -29.85 9.13 -22.12
N THR A 40 -29.07 8.73 -23.13
CA THR A 40 -29.54 7.87 -24.23
C THR A 40 -29.89 6.47 -23.75
N VAL A 41 -29.10 5.90 -22.82
CA VAL A 41 -29.41 4.60 -22.21
C VAL A 41 -30.62 4.75 -21.29
N LEU A 42 -30.59 5.72 -20.37
CA LEU A 42 -31.68 5.94 -19.41
C LEU A 42 -33.03 6.26 -20.08
N GLY A 43 -33.02 7.07 -21.15
CA GLY A 43 -34.23 7.43 -21.90
C GLY A 43 -34.88 6.26 -22.63
N GLY A 44 -34.17 5.14 -22.82
CA GLY A 44 -34.68 3.92 -23.42
C GLY A 44 -35.22 2.90 -22.40
N LEU A 45 -35.21 3.21 -21.11
CA LEU A 45 -35.61 2.28 -20.04
C LEU A 45 -37.01 2.59 -19.50
N THR A 46 -37.75 1.53 -19.22
CA THR A 46 -39.08 1.58 -18.60
C THR A 46 -38.99 1.16 -17.13
N PRO A 47 -39.42 2.00 -16.18
CA PRO A 47 -39.33 1.68 -14.77
C PRO A 47 -40.47 0.78 -14.27
N ALA A 48 -40.15 0.04 -13.22
CA ALA A 48 -41.05 -0.82 -12.48
C ALA A 48 -40.74 -0.74 -10.99
N ASN A 49 -41.73 -0.41 -10.17
CA ASN A 49 -41.57 -0.38 -8.71
C ASN A 49 -41.80 -1.78 -8.13
N LEU A 50 -40.91 -2.19 -7.25
CA LEU A 50 -40.88 -3.49 -6.59
C LEU A 50 -40.84 -3.29 -5.09
N SER A 51 -41.44 -4.23 -4.35
CA SER A 51 -41.25 -4.33 -2.91
C SER A 51 -40.83 -5.75 -2.56
N TYR A 52 -39.75 -5.88 -1.80
CA TYR A 52 -39.23 -7.16 -1.35
C TYR A 52 -38.66 -7.03 0.07
N SER A 53 -39.12 -7.89 0.97
CA SER A 53 -38.68 -7.94 2.38
C SER A 53 -38.75 -6.58 3.12
N GLY A 54 -39.80 -5.80 2.87
CA GLY A 54 -39.97 -4.47 3.49
C GLY A 54 -39.16 -3.34 2.84
N ASN A 55 -38.32 -3.66 1.84
CA ASN A 55 -37.58 -2.67 1.06
C ASN A 55 -38.29 -2.38 -0.28
N SER A 56 -38.08 -1.17 -0.80
CA SER A 56 -38.61 -0.68 -2.08
C SER A 56 -37.48 -0.61 -3.09
N TYR A 57 -37.74 -1.07 -4.31
CA TYR A 57 -36.78 -1.05 -5.41
C TYR A 57 -37.42 -0.48 -6.69
N VAL A 58 -36.58 0.09 -7.55
CA VAL A 58 -36.94 0.49 -8.90
C VAL A 58 -36.12 -0.35 -9.87
N ALA A 59 -36.80 -1.20 -10.62
CA ALA A 59 -36.22 -1.98 -11.71
C ALA A 59 -36.41 -1.26 -13.04
N LEU A 60 -35.33 -1.10 -13.81
CA LEU A 60 -35.32 -0.44 -15.10
C LEU A 60 -35.15 -1.47 -16.21
N TYR A 61 -36.14 -1.57 -17.09
CA TYR A 61 -36.18 -2.57 -18.16
C TYR A 61 -36.02 -1.95 -19.55
N LYS A 62 -35.40 -2.70 -20.47
CA LYS A 62 -35.50 -2.46 -21.92
C LYS A 62 -36.23 -3.65 -22.55
N GLY A 63 -37.52 -3.48 -22.83
CA GLY A 63 -38.39 -4.60 -23.18
C GLY A 63 -38.54 -5.58 -22.00
N SER A 64 -38.11 -6.84 -22.20
CA SER A 64 -38.08 -7.90 -21.17
C SER A 64 -36.76 -7.94 -20.39
N VAL A 65 -35.70 -7.28 -20.86
CA VAL A 65 -34.37 -7.32 -20.25
C VAL A 65 -34.27 -6.33 -19.10
N LEU A 66 -33.84 -6.80 -17.93
CA LEU A 66 -33.54 -5.96 -16.78
C LEU A 66 -32.14 -5.35 -16.95
N TYR A 67 -32.04 -4.03 -16.79
CA TYR A 67 -30.79 -3.28 -16.92
C TYR A 67 -30.23 -2.84 -15.58
N PHE A 68 -31.09 -2.26 -14.72
CA PHE A 68 -30.71 -1.79 -13.39
C PHE A 68 -31.78 -2.17 -12.37
N LEU A 69 -31.35 -2.49 -11.16
CA LEU A 69 -32.16 -2.68 -9.98
C LEU A 69 -31.63 -1.76 -8.88
N VAL A 70 -32.40 -0.71 -8.57
CA VAL A 70 -32.01 0.31 -7.59
C VAL A 70 -32.86 0.16 -6.34
N ASN A 71 -32.24 -0.13 -5.20
CA ASN A 71 -32.89 -0.01 -3.90
C ASN A 71 -33.08 1.47 -3.57
N VAL A 72 -34.31 1.84 -3.22
CA VAL A 72 -34.75 3.21 -2.91
C VAL A 72 -35.18 3.39 -1.44
N THR A 73 -34.98 2.36 -0.59
CA THR A 73 -35.26 2.44 0.84
C THR A 73 -34.22 3.27 1.57
N GLY A 74 -34.62 4.42 2.11
CA GLY A 74 -33.75 5.28 2.92
C GLY A 74 -32.61 5.97 2.14
N GLY A 75 -32.59 5.85 0.82
CA GLY A 75 -31.53 6.34 -0.08
C GLY A 75 -31.51 5.56 -1.38
N TYR A 76 -30.61 5.89 -2.31
CA TYR A 76 -30.46 5.18 -3.59
C TYR A 76 -29.19 4.30 -3.56
N SER A 77 -29.32 3.01 -3.88
CA SER A 77 -28.19 2.09 -4.04
C SER A 77 -28.47 1.06 -5.14
N VAL A 78 -27.45 0.70 -5.92
CA VAL A 78 -27.56 -0.34 -6.96
C VAL A 78 -27.38 -1.72 -6.33
N VAL A 79 -28.19 -2.70 -6.73
CA VAL A 79 -28.11 -4.08 -6.23
C VAL A 79 -27.19 -4.90 -7.13
N LEU A 80 -25.88 -4.88 -6.85
CA LEU A 80 -24.88 -5.43 -7.77
C LEU A 80 -24.80 -6.96 -7.84
N ASP A 81 -25.31 -7.70 -6.84
CA ASP A 81 -25.13 -9.15 -6.80
C ASP A 81 -26.27 -9.91 -7.49
N ALA A 82 -25.91 -10.88 -8.34
CA ALA A 82 -26.86 -11.64 -9.13
C ALA A 82 -27.84 -12.47 -8.28
N ALA A 83 -27.46 -12.94 -7.09
CA ALA A 83 -28.34 -13.74 -6.24
C ALA A 83 -29.45 -12.88 -5.61
N SER A 84 -29.13 -11.68 -5.13
CA SER A 84 -30.14 -10.73 -4.65
C SER A 84 -30.99 -10.22 -5.79
N ILE A 85 -30.41 -9.87 -6.95
CA ILE A 85 -31.19 -9.47 -8.13
C ILE A 85 -32.21 -10.56 -8.47
N PHE A 86 -31.77 -11.83 -8.55
CA PHE A 86 -32.66 -12.96 -8.80
C PHE A 86 -33.79 -13.03 -7.76
N THR A 87 -33.45 -13.02 -6.48
CA THR A 87 -34.42 -13.21 -5.40
C THR A 87 -35.45 -12.08 -5.33
N ILE A 88 -35.02 -10.83 -5.52
CA ILE A 88 -35.88 -9.64 -5.52
C ILE A 88 -36.81 -9.62 -6.73
N THR A 89 -36.30 -10.02 -7.90
CA THR A 89 -37.03 -9.84 -9.17
C THR A 89 -37.85 -11.05 -9.59
N LYS A 90 -37.51 -12.27 -9.14
CA LYS A 90 -38.17 -13.53 -9.54
C LYS A 90 -39.69 -13.45 -9.58
N THR A 91 -40.31 -13.07 -8.46
CA THR A 91 -41.78 -13.03 -8.32
C THR A 91 -42.40 -11.97 -9.21
N TYR A 92 -41.72 -10.84 -9.40
CA TYR A 92 -42.22 -9.75 -10.25
C TYR A 92 -42.06 -10.03 -11.74
N THR A 93 -40.91 -10.57 -12.15
CA THR A 93 -40.66 -10.92 -13.55
C THR A 93 -41.65 -11.99 -14.00
N ALA A 94 -41.90 -13.01 -13.16
CA ALA A 94 -42.93 -14.00 -13.43
C ALA A 94 -44.32 -13.36 -13.55
N SER A 95 -44.74 -12.49 -12.61
CA SER A 95 -46.07 -11.86 -12.63
C SER A 95 -46.26 -10.85 -13.77
N ARG A 96 -45.19 -10.22 -14.27
CA ARG A 96 -45.23 -9.31 -15.42
C ARG A 96 -45.33 -10.05 -16.75
N VAL A 97 -44.69 -11.20 -16.87
CA VAL A 97 -44.56 -11.95 -18.13
C VAL A 97 -45.68 -12.98 -18.29
N LEU A 98 -46.14 -13.61 -17.20
CA LEU A 98 -47.22 -14.59 -17.21
C LEU A 98 -48.52 -14.12 -17.91
N PRO A 99 -48.99 -12.87 -17.75
CA PRO A 99 -50.19 -12.40 -18.45
C PRO A 99 -50.05 -12.37 -19.98
N GLN A 100 -48.83 -12.41 -20.51
CA GLN A 100 -48.57 -12.50 -21.95
C GLN A 100 -48.88 -13.91 -22.49
N ALA A 101 -48.84 -14.93 -21.64
CA ALA A 101 -49.27 -16.28 -21.97
C ALA A 101 -50.80 -16.37 -21.91
N ASN A 102 -51.46 -16.37 -23.07
CA ASN A 102 -52.91 -16.45 -23.18
C ASN A 102 -53.42 -17.90 -23.00
N PHE A 103 -53.34 -18.41 -21.76
CA PHE A 103 -53.77 -19.78 -21.42
C PHE A 103 -55.26 -20.03 -21.68
N THR A 104 -56.11 -18.99 -21.59
CA THR A 104 -57.54 -19.08 -21.91
C THR A 104 -57.75 -19.37 -23.40
N ALA A 105 -57.05 -18.67 -24.29
CA ALA A 105 -57.09 -18.95 -25.72
C ALA A 105 -56.51 -20.33 -26.04
N LEU A 106 -55.42 -20.73 -25.37
CA LEU A 106 -54.82 -22.06 -25.52
C LEU A 106 -55.83 -23.17 -25.19
N ALA A 107 -56.49 -23.08 -24.04
CA ALA A 107 -57.52 -24.03 -23.61
C ALA A 107 -58.72 -24.05 -24.57
N ALA A 108 -59.13 -22.89 -25.10
CA ALA A 108 -60.22 -22.79 -26.07
C ALA A 108 -59.86 -23.52 -27.39
N GLN A 109 -58.63 -23.36 -27.90
CA GLN A 109 -58.19 -24.09 -29.09
C GLN A 109 -58.13 -25.59 -28.86
N MET A 110 -57.64 -26.03 -27.69
CA MET A 110 -57.63 -27.44 -27.33
C MET A 110 -59.04 -28.03 -27.24
N ARG A 111 -60.01 -27.25 -26.75
CA ARG A 111 -61.41 -27.69 -26.69
C ARG A 111 -62.04 -27.83 -28.07
N MET A 112 -61.73 -26.92 -28.99
CA MET A 112 -62.14 -27.06 -30.39
C MET A 112 -61.52 -28.29 -31.06
N PHE A 113 -60.26 -28.60 -30.75
CA PHE A 113 -59.64 -29.84 -31.20
C PHE A 113 -60.35 -31.08 -30.63
N GLN A 114 -60.55 -31.15 -29.32
CA GLN A 114 -61.26 -32.25 -28.66
C GLN A 114 -62.66 -32.47 -29.26
N ASN A 115 -63.40 -31.39 -29.50
CA ASN A 115 -64.76 -31.45 -30.04
C ASN A 115 -64.81 -31.92 -31.51
N SER A 116 -63.72 -31.79 -32.28
CA SER A 116 -63.71 -32.18 -33.70
C SER A 116 -63.96 -33.67 -33.95
N ALA A 117 -63.58 -34.52 -32.99
CA ALA A 117 -63.77 -35.97 -33.06
C ALA A 117 -64.74 -36.53 -32.00
N ALA A 118 -65.26 -35.69 -31.10
CA ALA A 118 -65.99 -36.14 -29.91
C ALA A 118 -67.25 -36.95 -30.23
N SER A 119 -68.02 -36.55 -31.26
CA SER A 119 -69.24 -37.28 -31.67
C SER A 119 -68.89 -38.71 -32.08
N THR A 120 -68.00 -38.88 -33.07
CA THR A 120 -67.60 -40.20 -33.58
C THR A 120 -67.02 -41.09 -32.49
N ILE A 121 -66.19 -40.53 -31.61
CA ILE A 121 -65.59 -41.27 -30.51
C ILE A 121 -66.65 -41.75 -29.51
N ASN A 122 -67.59 -40.88 -29.14
CA ASN A 122 -68.66 -41.25 -28.20
C ASN A 122 -69.61 -42.28 -28.82
N ASP A 123 -70.00 -42.10 -30.08
CA ASP A 123 -70.81 -43.07 -30.82
C ASP A 123 -70.13 -44.44 -30.86
N CYS A 124 -68.81 -44.47 -31.12
CA CYS A 124 -68.04 -45.70 -31.11
C CYS A 124 -67.99 -46.35 -29.71
N ARG A 125 -67.84 -45.55 -28.65
CA ARG A 125 -67.88 -46.06 -27.26
C ARG A 125 -69.25 -46.68 -26.92
N ASP A 126 -70.34 -46.09 -27.40
CA ASP A 126 -71.68 -46.65 -27.22
C ASP A 126 -71.87 -47.95 -28.02
N LEU A 127 -71.43 -47.96 -29.29
CA LEU A 127 -71.52 -49.13 -30.17
C LEU A 127 -70.67 -50.31 -29.68
N THR A 128 -69.55 -50.03 -29.01
CA THR A 128 -68.64 -51.05 -28.44
C THR A 128 -68.95 -51.38 -26.97
N GLY A 129 -69.92 -50.71 -26.36
CA GLY A 129 -70.31 -50.86 -24.96
C GLY A 129 -69.33 -50.29 -23.93
N LEU A 130 -68.26 -49.63 -24.35
CA LEU A 130 -67.27 -48.97 -23.48
C LEU A 130 -67.84 -47.77 -22.71
N SER A 131 -69.05 -47.31 -23.04
CA SER A 131 -69.75 -46.27 -22.27
C SER A 131 -70.45 -46.80 -21.01
N ARG A 132 -70.58 -48.13 -20.84
CA ARG A 132 -71.37 -48.76 -19.76
C ARG A 132 -70.53 -49.21 -18.55
N ASN A 133 -69.38 -48.60 -18.30
CA ASN A 133 -68.42 -48.99 -17.24
C ASN A 133 -67.97 -50.46 -17.34
N THR A 134 -67.86 -50.96 -18.58
CA THR A 134 -67.37 -52.31 -18.89
C THR A 134 -66.16 -52.18 -19.80
N THR A 135 -65.18 -53.08 -19.64
CA THR A 135 -63.91 -53.01 -20.37
C THR A 135 -63.80 -54.09 -21.44
N CYS A 136 -62.88 -53.92 -22.39
CA CYS A 136 -62.52 -54.92 -23.39
C CYS A 136 -61.07 -55.35 -23.20
N THR A 137 -60.89 -56.51 -22.59
CA THR A 137 -59.57 -57.14 -22.40
C THR A 137 -59.64 -58.59 -22.84
N LEU A 138 -58.47 -59.17 -23.13
CA LEU A 138 -58.38 -60.60 -23.46
C LEU A 138 -58.88 -61.47 -22.29
N SER A 139 -58.62 -61.06 -21.04
CA SER A 139 -59.00 -61.80 -19.83
C SER A 139 -60.50 -61.77 -19.56
N ASN A 140 -61.21 -60.71 -19.96
CA ASN A 140 -62.66 -60.62 -19.79
C ASN A 140 -63.46 -60.95 -21.07
N ALA A 141 -62.79 -61.53 -22.08
CA ALA A 141 -63.36 -61.87 -23.38
C ALA A 141 -64.12 -60.70 -24.05
N CYS A 142 -63.58 -59.50 -23.91
CA CYS A 142 -64.19 -58.24 -24.35
C CYS A 142 -65.64 -58.04 -23.89
N ALA A 143 -65.83 -58.07 -22.57
CA ALA A 143 -67.13 -57.94 -21.91
C ALA A 143 -67.94 -56.73 -22.39
N SER A 144 -67.32 -55.57 -22.64
CA SER A 144 -68.02 -54.38 -23.12
C SER A 144 -68.85 -54.64 -24.40
N CYS A 145 -68.27 -55.39 -25.32
CA CYS A 145 -68.88 -55.69 -26.61
C CYS A 145 -69.98 -56.77 -26.51
N GLN A 146 -69.90 -57.66 -25.52
CA GLN A 146 -70.86 -58.74 -25.31
C GLN A 146 -72.27 -58.25 -24.95
N TYR A 147 -72.38 -57.06 -24.34
CA TYR A 147 -73.65 -56.45 -23.95
C TYR A 147 -74.36 -55.71 -25.08
N ILE A 148 -73.68 -55.46 -26.20
CA ILE A 148 -74.24 -54.78 -27.36
C ILE A 148 -74.44 -55.81 -28.48
N PRO A 149 -75.68 -56.17 -28.87
CA PRO A 149 -75.94 -57.27 -29.81
C PRO A 149 -75.19 -57.16 -31.14
N VAL A 150 -75.09 -55.93 -31.67
CA VAL A 150 -74.38 -55.66 -32.93
C VAL A 150 -72.88 -55.86 -32.77
N CYS A 151 -72.29 -55.35 -31.68
CA CYS A 151 -70.87 -55.55 -31.37
C CYS A 151 -70.54 -57.03 -31.17
N LYS A 152 -71.33 -57.74 -30.36
CA LYS A 152 -71.16 -59.19 -30.10
C LYS A 152 -71.15 -60.01 -31.38
N LYS A 153 -72.02 -59.67 -32.35
CA LYS A 153 -72.07 -60.33 -33.66
C LYS A 153 -70.77 -60.11 -34.45
N VAL A 154 -70.28 -58.87 -34.52
CA VAL A 154 -69.04 -58.53 -35.24
C VAL A 154 -67.82 -59.16 -34.56
N LEU A 155 -67.76 -59.12 -33.23
CA LEU A 155 -66.70 -59.77 -32.45
C LEU A 155 -66.62 -61.26 -32.73
N SER A 156 -67.75 -61.97 -32.73
CA SER A 156 -67.78 -63.41 -33.04
C SER A 156 -67.38 -63.70 -34.49
N ALA A 157 -67.78 -62.83 -35.44
CA ALA A 157 -67.48 -62.99 -36.87
C ALA A 157 -66.02 -62.72 -37.25
N THR A 158 -65.28 -62.00 -36.41
CA THR A 158 -63.90 -61.53 -36.70
C THR A 158 -62.84 -62.24 -35.86
N GLY A 159 -63.17 -63.41 -35.28
CA GLY A 159 -62.22 -64.23 -34.52
C GLY A 159 -62.26 -64.03 -33.00
N GLY A 160 -63.29 -63.37 -32.47
CA GLY A 160 -63.48 -63.18 -31.04
C GLY A 160 -62.55 -62.12 -30.42
N PRO A 161 -62.29 -62.19 -29.10
CA PRO A 161 -61.45 -61.21 -28.38
C PRO A 161 -60.01 -61.09 -28.89
N THR A 162 -59.45 -62.16 -29.46
CA THR A 162 -58.11 -62.17 -30.07
C THR A 162 -58.11 -61.78 -31.54
N GLY A 163 -59.28 -61.56 -32.14
CA GLY A 163 -59.45 -61.13 -33.51
C GLY A 163 -59.12 -59.65 -33.71
N VAL A 164 -58.98 -59.23 -34.98
CA VAL A 164 -58.63 -57.84 -35.35
C VAL A 164 -59.60 -56.81 -34.76
N PHE A 165 -60.89 -57.16 -34.66
CA PHE A 165 -61.90 -56.31 -34.03
C PHE A 165 -61.76 -56.25 -32.51
N GLY A 166 -61.62 -57.40 -31.83
CA GLY A 166 -61.48 -57.46 -30.37
C GLY A 166 -60.23 -56.74 -29.88
N LEU A 167 -59.09 -56.94 -30.55
CA LEU A 167 -57.86 -56.20 -30.29
C LEU A 167 -58.02 -54.71 -30.58
N GLY A 168 -58.73 -54.34 -31.65
CA GLY A 168 -59.01 -52.95 -31.99
C GLY A 168 -59.85 -52.23 -30.93
N VAL A 169 -60.91 -52.87 -30.40
CA VAL A 169 -61.72 -52.31 -29.30
C VAL A 169 -60.90 -52.17 -28.02
N ALA A 170 -60.08 -53.16 -27.66
CA ALA A 170 -59.21 -53.10 -26.49
C ALA A 170 -58.16 -51.98 -26.60
N GLN A 171 -57.56 -51.81 -27.77
CA GLN A 171 -56.63 -50.71 -28.04
C GLN A 171 -57.33 -49.35 -27.98
N PHE A 172 -58.52 -49.24 -28.56
CA PHE A 172 -59.30 -47.99 -28.55
C PHE A 172 -59.68 -47.58 -27.12
N GLU A 173 -60.04 -48.52 -26.25
CA GLU A 173 -60.28 -48.24 -24.83
C GLU A 173 -59.04 -47.65 -24.16
N GLY A 174 -57.88 -48.30 -24.29
CA GLY A 174 -56.63 -47.83 -23.69
C GLY A 174 -56.19 -46.46 -24.21
N ASP A 175 -56.30 -46.26 -25.53
CA ASP A 175 -55.98 -44.97 -26.16
C ASP A 175 -56.98 -43.88 -25.73
N TYR A 176 -58.28 -44.18 -25.66
CA TYR A 176 -59.29 -43.22 -25.20
C TYR A 176 -59.05 -42.78 -23.75
N ASP A 177 -58.78 -43.72 -22.84
CA ASP A 177 -58.53 -43.41 -21.43
C ASP A 177 -57.28 -42.55 -21.25
N ARG A 178 -56.20 -42.89 -21.97
CA ARG A 178 -54.96 -42.11 -22.00
C ARG A 178 -55.19 -40.71 -22.57
N LEU A 179 -55.97 -40.59 -23.64
CA LEU A 179 -56.32 -39.31 -24.26
C LEU A 179 -57.16 -38.44 -23.31
N ASN A 180 -58.18 -39.02 -22.68
CA ASN A 180 -59.05 -38.32 -21.74
C ASN A 180 -58.30 -37.85 -20.49
N ALA A 181 -57.41 -38.68 -19.94
CA ALA A 181 -56.52 -38.29 -18.85
C ALA A 181 -55.61 -37.13 -19.26
N SER A 182 -55.06 -37.16 -20.47
CA SER A 182 -54.20 -36.10 -21.00
C SER A 182 -54.95 -34.78 -21.20
N PHE A 183 -56.19 -34.81 -21.70
CA PHE A 183 -57.04 -33.60 -21.77
C PHE A 183 -57.31 -33.01 -20.38
N LYS A 184 -57.60 -33.85 -19.38
CA LYS A 184 -57.80 -33.38 -18.00
C LYS A 184 -56.54 -32.69 -17.45
N THR A 185 -55.38 -33.31 -17.63
CA THR A 185 -54.09 -32.72 -17.24
C THR A 185 -53.84 -31.40 -17.97
N PHE A 186 -54.05 -31.37 -19.29
CA PHE A 186 -53.87 -30.16 -20.10
C PHE A 186 -54.71 -28.99 -19.56
N TYR A 187 -56.02 -29.20 -19.33
CA TYR A 187 -56.90 -28.14 -18.83
C TYR A 187 -56.59 -27.74 -17.38
N ALA A 188 -56.30 -28.70 -16.51
CA ALA A 188 -55.96 -28.42 -15.12
C ALA A 188 -54.66 -27.61 -15.03
N SER A 189 -53.62 -28.00 -15.78
CA SER A 189 -52.35 -27.29 -15.84
C SER A 189 -52.53 -25.89 -16.43
N ALA A 190 -53.25 -25.73 -17.56
CA ALA A 190 -53.49 -24.42 -18.17
C ALA A 190 -54.25 -23.45 -17.25
N ALA A 191 -55.23 -23.93 -16.49
CA ALA A 191 -55.99 -23.11 -15.55
C ALA A 191 -55.21 -22.83 -14.24
N GLY A 192 -54.28 -23.69 -13.87
CA GLY A 192 -53.55 -23.66 -12.61
C GLY A 192 -52.25 -22.87 -12.59
N VAL A 193 -51.79 -22.35 -13.75
CA VAL A 193 -50.55 -21.58 -13.85
C VAL A 193 -50.63 -20.28 -13.03
N ASN A 194 -49.64 -20.06 -12.17
CA ASN A 194 -49.38 -18.81 -11.45
C ASN A 194 -47.86 -18.62 -11.22
N GLY A 195 -47.47 -17.48 -10.63
CA GLY A 195 -46.07 -17.13 -10.41
C GLY A 195 -45.27 -18.12 -9.56
N GLY A 196 -45.92 -18.91 -8.70
CA GLY A 196 -45.26 -19.89 -7.84
C GLY A 196 -45.10 -21.29 -8.46
N ASN A 197 -45.88 -21.63 -9.49
CA ASN A 197 -45.93 -23.00 -10.05
C ASN A 197 -45.82 -23.06 -11.58
N ALA A 198 -45.50 -21.95 -12.24
CA ALA A 198 -45.49 -21.82 -13.70
C ALA A 198 -44.66 -22.91 -14.39
N VAL A 199 -43.44 -23.16 -13.94
CA VAL A 199 -42.53 -24.15 -14.55
C VAL A 199 -43.14 -25.55 -14.56
N ALA A 200 -43.63 -26.00 -13.40
CA ALA A 200 -44.21 -27.34 -13.26
C ALA A 200 -45.48 -27.49 -14.11
N ASN A 201 -46.35 -26.48 -14.12
CA ASN A 201 -47.59 -26.54 -14.88
C ASN A 201 -47.37 -26.44 -16.40
N ILE A 202 -46.41 -25.62 -16.87
CA ILE A 202 -46.06 -25.55 -18.30
C ILE A 202 -45.46 -26.88 -18.77
N ALA A 203 -44.59 -27.51 -17.97
CA ALA A 203 -44.03 -28.83 -18.28
C ALA A 203 -45.13 -29.91 -18.37
N ALA A 204 -46.08 -29.92 -17.43
CA ALA A 204 -47.23 -30.82 -17.47
C ALA A 204 -48.12 -30.57 -18.69
N LEU A 205 -48.30 -29.29 -19.08
CA LEU A 205 -49.00 -28.88 -20.30
C LEU A 205 -48.35 -29.45 -21.57
N ASN A 206 -47.03 -29.30 -21.72
CA ASN A 206 -46.27 -29.81 -22.87
C ASN A 206 -46.33 -31.35 -22.96
N SER A 207 -46.20 -32.03 -21.82
CA SER A 207 -46.30 -33.49 -21.75
C SER A 207 -47.70 -34.00 -22.13
N ALA A 208 -48.74 -33.35 -21.61
CA ALA A 208 -50.13 -33.66 -21.97
C ALA A 208 -50.40 -33.39 -23.44
N PHE A 209 -49.91 -32.27 -24.00
CA PHE A 209 -50.03 -31.94 -25.42
C PHE A 209 -49.41 -33.02 -26.32
N THR A 210 -48.17 -33.44 -26.02
CA THR A 210 -47.47 -34.48 -26.78
C THR A 210 -48.27 -35.78 -26.77
N THR A 211 -48.78 -36.18 -25.60
CA THR A 211 -49.62 -37.38 -25.50
C THR A 211 -50.93 -37.24 -26.27
N ILE A 212 -51.58 -36.07 -26.26
CA ILE A 212 -52.78 -35.81 -27.06
C ILE A 212 -52.47 -35.93 -28.56
N PHE A 213 -51.35 -35.37 -29.01
CA PHE A 213 -50.91 -35.43 -30.40
C PHE A 213 -50.69 -36.89 -30.87
N ASP A 214 -49.96 -37.68 -30.09
CA ASP A 214 -49.62 -39.07 -30.43
C ASP A 214 -50.85 -39.99 -30.38
N VAL A 215 -51.62 -39.91 -29.28
CA VAL A 215 -52.75 -40.82 -29.05
C VAL A 215 -53.92 -40.51 -30.00
N SER A 216 -54.13 -39.25 -30.38
CA SER A 216 -55.14 -38.91 -31.40
C SER A 216 -54.82 -39.52 -32.77
N HIS A 217 -53.52 -39.62 -33.13
CA HIS A 217 -53.09 -40.35 -34.32
C HIS A 217 -53.35 -41.86 -34.19
N ASN A 218 -53.07 -42.47 -33.04
CA ASN A 218 -53.31 -43.89 -32.82
C ASN A 218 -54.80 -44.26 -32.93
N ILE A 219 -55.68 -43.45 -32.34
CA ILE A 219 -57.13 -43.65 -32.45
C ILE A 219 -57.59 -43.55 -33.91
N TYR A 220 -57.07 -42.57 -34.66
CA TYR A 220 -57.38 -42.43 -36.09
C TYR A 220 -56.98 -43.67 -36.91
N GLN A 221 -55.88 -44.32 -36.55
CA GLN A 221 -55.35 -45.50 -37.25
C GLN A 221 -55.92 -46.84 -36.75
N ASN A 222 -56.79 -46.83 -35.74
CA ASN A 222 -57.30 -48.05 -35.14
C ASN A 222 -58.23 -48.81 -36.11
N SER A 223 -58.10 -50.14 -36.16
CA SER A 223 -58.82 -51.02 -37.09
C SER A 223 -60.35 -50.95 -36.99
N ILE A 224 -60.92 -50.49 -35.87
CA ILE A 224 -62.38 -50.41 -35.73
C ILE A 224 -63.00 -49.22 -36.44
N PHE A 225 -62.22 -48.18 -36.77
CA PHE A 225 -62.70 -46.99 -37.47
C PHE A 225 -62.57 -47.15 -38.99
N SER A 226 -63.45 -46.49 -39.74
CA SER A 226 -63.34 -46.47 -41.20
C SER A 226 -62.22 -45.51 -41.64
N PRO A 227 -61.45 -45.88 -42.68
CA PRO A 227 -60.46 -44.98 -43.24
C PRO A 227 -61.14 -43.78 -43.88
N SER A 228 -60.44 -42.65 -43.93
CA SER A 228 -60.93 -41.45 -44.58
C SER A 228 -61.23 -41.68 -46.06
N SER A 229 -62.24 -40.99 -46.60
CA SER A 229 -62.71 -41.18 -47.98
C SER A 229 -61.66 -40.89 -49.06
N ASN A 230 -60.58 -40.21 -48.71
CA ASN A 230 -59.43 -39.92 -49.57
C ASN A 230 -58.32 -41.00 -49.53
N VAL A 231 -58.44 -42.03 -48.68
CA VAL A 231 -57.46 -43.12 -48.58
C VAL A 231 -57.85 -44.24 -49.54
N SER A 232 -57.02 -44.48 -50.57
CA SER A 232 -57.28 -45.55 -51.54
C SER A 232 -56.89 -46.92 -50.98
N THR A 233 -57.85 -47.84 -50.90
CA THR A 233 -57.64 -49.23 -50.47
C THR A 233 -57.22 -50.17 -51.60
N SER A 234 -57.08 -49.65 -52.83
CA SER A 234 -56.78 -50.45 -54.04
C SER A 234 -55.43 -51.17 -53.98
N SER A 235 -54.49 -50.68 -53.17
CA SER A 235 -53.17 -51.27 -52.95
C SER A 235 -53.13 -52.35 -51.86
N CYS A 236 -54.21 -52.54 -51.09
CA CYS A 236 -54.21 -53.46 -49.96
C CYS A 236 -54.06 -54.94 -50.37
N ILE A 237 -54.42 -55.28 -51.61
CA ILE A 237 -54.29 -56.63 -52.17
C ILE A 237 -52.84 -57.12 -52.32
N TYR A 238 -51.85 -56.22 -52.27
CA TYR A 238 -50.44 -56.56 -52.45
C TYR A 238 -49.72 -56.92 -51.15
N TYR A 239 -50.38 -56.83 -49.99
CA TYR A 239 -49.80 -57.18 -48.71
C TYR A 239 -50.17 -58.62 -48.32
N THR A 240 -49.15 -59.45 -48.11
CA THR A 240 -49.31 -60.87 -47.74
C THR A 240 -49.28 -61.11 -46.23
N SER A 241 -48.94 -60.10 -45.43
CA SER A 241 -48.89 -60.19 -43.97
C SER A 241 -49.57 -58.98 -43.31
N SER A 242 -50.27 -59.23 -42.21
CA SER A 242 -50.94 -58.18 -41.43
C SER A 242 -49.98 -57.24 -40.70
N ALA A 243 -48.74 -57.68 -40.45
CA ALA A 243 -47.73 -56.89 -39.74
C ALA A 243 -47.06 -55.81 -40.62
N SER A 244 -47.10 -55.98 -41.95
CA SER A 244 -46.43 -55.09 -42.91
C SER A 244 -47.38 -54.20 -43.71
N GLN A 245 -48.70 -54.36 -43.53
CA GLN A 245 -49.69 -53.61 -44.29
C GLN A 245 -50.04 -52.26 -43.63
N PRO A 246 -50.32 -51.21 -44.41
CA PRO A 246 -50.82 -49.95 -43.89
C PRO A 246 -52.08 -50.15 -43.07
N TRP A 247 -52.26 -49.34 -42.01
CA TRP A 247 -53.38 -49.45 -41.07
C TRP A 247 -54.76 -49.50 -41.76
N TYR A 248 -54.93 -48.72 -42.84
CA TYR A 248 -56.19 -48.64 -43.58
C TYR A 248 -56.54 -49.92 -44.34
N CYS A 249 -55.58 -50.83 -44.56
CA CYS A 249 -55.81 -52.14 -45.15
C CYS A 249 -56.38 -53.16 -44.13
N THR A 250 -56.25 -52.87 -42.83
CA THR A 250 -56.86 -53.66 -41.74
C THR A 250 -58.13 -53.04 -41.16
N ALA A 251 -58.55 -51.88 -41.66
CA ALA A 251 -59.68 -51.14 -41.11
C ALA A 251 -61.01 -51.83 -41.45
N LEU A 252 -61.71 -52.29 -40.41
CA LEU A 252 -63.01 -52.96 -40.47
C LEU A 252 -64.18 -51.97 -40.64
N GLY A 253 -64.00 -50.71 -40.21
CA GLY A 253 -65.02 -49.67 -40.36
C GLY A 253 -66.30 -49.90 -39.56
N PHE A 254 -66.21 -50.55 -38.40
CA PHE A 254 -67.36 -50.72 -37.50
C PHE A 254 -67.85 -49.38 -36.93
N CYS A 255 -66.91 -48.52 -36.58
CA CYS A 255 -67.15 -47.14 -36.16
C CYS A 255 -66.95 -46.18 -37.35
N GLY A 256 -67.66 -45.05 -37.33
CA GLY A 256 -67.55 -44.02 -38.37
C GLY A 256 -66.17 -43.36 -38.41
N GLU A 257 -65.90 -42.60 -39.46
CA GLU A 257 -64.59 -41.95 -39.67
C GLU A 257 -64.29 -40.92 -38.56
N VAL A 258 -63.10 -41.00 -37.95
CA VAL A 258 -62.62 -40.05 -36.93
C VAL A 258 -61.96 -38.85 -37.61
N LYS A 259 -62.43 -37.63 -37.30
CA LYS A 259 -61.95 -36.38 -37.93
C LYS A 259 -61.34 -35.41 -36.93
N TYR A 260 -60.09 -35.65 -36.55
CA TYR A 260 -59.32 -34.70 -35.75
C TYR A 260 -58.87 -33.48 -36.58
N ASN A 261 -59.02 -32.27 -36.02
CA ASN A 261 -58.55 -31.04 -36.66
C ASN A 261 -57.07 -30.75 -36.35
N TYR A 262 -56.15 -31.40 -37.06
CA TYR A 262 -54.69 -31.23 -36.83
C TYR A 262 -54.17 -29.81 -37.06
N THR A 263 -54.84 -28.97 -37.85
CA THR A 263 -54.51 -27.55 -37.97
C THR A 263 -54.62 -26.83 -36.62
N LYS A 264 -55.56 -27.25 -35.77
CA LYS A 264 -55.66 -26.72 -34.39
C LYS A 264 -54.52 -27.19 -33.51
N LEU A 265 -54.06 -28.44 -33.63
CA LEU A 265 -52.89 -28.92 -32.90
C LEU A 265 -51.62 -28.13 -33.28
N ASN A 266 -51.39 -27.89 -34.57
CA ASN A 266 -50.24 -27.09 -35.01
C ASN A 266 -50.31 -25.65 -34.47
N TYR A 267 -51.50 -25.04 -34.43
CA TYR A 267 -51.69 -23.73 -33.83
C TYR A 267 -51.42 -23.73 -32.32
N ILE A 268 -51.86 -24.76 -31.60
CA ILE A 268 -51.59 -24.95 -30.16
C ILE A 268 -50.09 -25.12 -29.91
N GLN A 269 -49.37 -25.88 -30.75
CA GLN A 269 -47.91 -26.02 -30.66
C GLN A 269 -47.22 -24.65 -30.76
N GLY A 270 -47.57 -23.83 -31.76
CA GLY A 270 -46.99 -22.49 -31.89
C GLY A 270 -47.29 -21.57 -30.70
N MET A 271 -48.47 -21.72 -30.07
CA MET A 271 -48.77 -21.02 -28.82
C MET A 271 -47.93 -21.53 -27.64
N LEU A 272 -47.71 -22.85 -27.53
CA LEU A 272 -46.86 -23.45 -26.51
C LEU A 272 -45.40 -23.04 -26.66
N ASP A 273 -44.88 -22.98 -27.89
CA ASP A 273 -43.52 -22.51 -28.18
C ASP A 273 -43.32 -21.07 -27.67
N GLY A 274 -44.25 -20.17 -27.99
CA GLY A 274 -44.20 -18.78 -27.47
C GLY A 274 -44.33 -18.67 -25.94
N ILE A 275 -44.98 -19.63 -25.28
CA ILE A 275 -45.02 -19.71 -23.81
C ILE A 275 -43.69 -20.23 -23.25
N ASN A 276 -43.08 -21.22 -23.90
CA ASN A 276 -41.81 -21.81 -23.51
C ASN A 276 -40.64 -20.82 -23.64
N ASP A 277 -40.75 -19.83 -24.54
CA ASP A 277 -39.77 -18.76 -24.72
C ASP A 277 -39.81 -17.67 -23.63
N LEU A 278 -40.82 -17.68 -22.76
CA LEU A 278 -40.93 -16.72 -21.67
C LEU A 278 -39.92 -17.03 -20.55
N PRO A 279 -39.25 -16.01 -19.95
CA PRO A 279 -38.30 -16.21 -18.84
C PRO A 279 -39.01 -16.55 -17.51
N LEU A 280 -39.62 -17.73 -17.45
CA LEU A 280 -40.39 -18.21 -16.31
C LEU A 280 -39.64 -19.27 -15.48
N SER A 281 -38.55 -19.83 -16.02
CA SER A 281 -37.73 -20.80 -15.31
C SER A 281 -36.71 -20.11 -14.40
N ASP A 282 -36.38 -20.76 -13.27
CA ASP A 282 -35.35 -20.27 -12.35
C ASP A 282 -34.00 -20.09 -13.06
N VAL A 283 -33.67 -20.96 -14.01
CA VAL A 283 -32.44 -20.87 -14.83
C VAL A 283 -32.45 -19.61 -15.70
N ALA A 284 -33.55 -19.32 -16.40
CA ALA A 284 -33.65 -18.12 -17.23
C ALA A 284 -33.62 -16.83 -16.38
N LEU A 285 -34.31 -16.84 -15.25
CA LEU A 285 -34.32 -15.72 -14.31
C LEU A 285 -32.95 -15.48 -13.65
N GLN A 286 -32.23 -16.55 -13.30
CA GLN A 286 -30.84 -16.45 -12.83
C GLN A 286 -29.93 -15.87 -13.91
N GLN A 287 -30.04 -16.34 -15.15
CA GLN A 287 -29.23 -15.80 -16.25
C GLN A 287 -29.51 -14.31 -16.49
N GLN A 288 -30.78 -13.89 -16.39
CA GLN A 288 -31.14 -12.48 -16.45
C GLN A 288 -30.52 -11.67 -15.30
N ALA A 289 -30.52 -12.22 -14.08
CA ALA A 289 -29.90 -11.58 -12.93
C ALA A 289 -28.37 -11.45 -13.06
N VAL A 290 -27.70 -12.48 -13.59
CA VAL A 290 -26.26 -12.42 -13.92
C VAL A 290 -25.98 -11.34 -14.98
N ASN A 291 -26.76 -11.30 -16.06
CA ASN A 291 -26.60 -10.29 -17.10
C ASN A 291 -26.81 -8.88 -16.56
N THR A 292 -27.81 -8.69 -15.68
CA THR A 292 -28.07 -7.41 -15.00
C THR A 292 -26.87 -7.01 -14.14
N SER A 293 -26.38 -7.90 -13.27
CA SER A 293 -25.20 -7.68 -12.43
C SER A 293 -23.98 -7.26 -13.25
N ASN A 294 -23.75 -7.90 -14.41
CA ASN A 294 -22.67 -7.54 -15.33
C ASN A 294 -22.84 -6.14 -15.94
N ILE A 295 -24.06 -5.79 -16.37
CA ILE A 295 -24.37 -4.46 -16.91
C ILE A 295 -24.16 -3.40 -15.83
N GLU A 296 -24.70 -3.60 -14.64
CA GLU A 296 -24.54 -2.66 -13.53
C GLU A 296 -23.08 -2.46 -13.16
N THR A 297 -22.31 -3.56 -13.09
CA THR A 297 -20.87 -3.52 -12.82
C THR A 297 -20.12 -2.70 -13.87
N MET A 298 -20.51 -2.78 -15.15
CA MET A 298 -19.89 -2.05 -16.25
C MET A 298 -20.00 -0.53 -16.09
N TYR A 299 -21.13 -0.04 -15.58
CA TYR A 299 -21.36 1.39 -15.39
C TYR A 299 -20.93 1.88 -14.00
N VAL A 300 -21.23 1.12 -12.96
CA VAL A 300 -21.08 1.55 -11.56
C VAL A 300 -19.63 1.42 -11.07
N LEU A 301 -18.96 0.30 -11.39
CA LEU A 301 -17.64 -0.01 -10.82
C LEU A 301 -16.54 1.02 -11.21
N PRO A 302 -16.46 1.52 -12.46
CA PRO A 302 -15.45 2.52 -12.82
C PRO A 302 -15.58 3.81 -12.01
N VAL A 303 -16.81 4.28 -11.80
CA VAL A 303 -17.07 5.51 -11.03
C VAL A 303 -16.83 5.28 -9.54
N LEU A 304 -17.25 4.14 -9.00
CA LEU A 304 -16.97 3.77 -7.61
C LEU A 304 -15.46 3.71 -7.34
N LYS A 305 -14.68 3.11 -8.26
CA LYS A 305 -13.21 3.10 -8.20
C LYS A 305 -12.64 4.51 -8.23
N ALA A 306 -13.13 5.40 -9.10
CA ALA A 306 -12.67 6.77 -9.18
C ALA A 306 -12.96 7.56 -7.89
N GLN A 307 -14.16 7.43 -7.33
CA GLN A 307 -14.55 8.05 -6.05
C GLN A 307 -13.70 7.53 -4.89
N LYS A 308 -13.58 6.20 -4.76
CA LYS A 308 -12.75 5.58 -3.71
C LYS A 308 -11.27 5.93 -3.86
N GLN A 309 -10.77 6.08 -5.09
CA GLN A 309 -9.41 6.55 -5.34
C GLN A 309 -9.23 8.00 -4.90
N ALA A 310 -10.22 8.86 -5.13
CA ALA A 310 -10.19 10.25 -4.68
C ALA A 310 -10.23 10.35 -3.14
N GLU A 311 -11.07 9.54 -2.47
CA GLU A 311 -11.09 9.42 -1.00
C GLU A 311 -9.73 8.95 -0.45
N LEU A 312 -9.14 7.92 -1.06
CA LEU A 312 -7.80 7.44 -0.72
C LEU A 312 -6.77 8.56 -0.88
N ASN A 313 -6.76 9.25 -2.02
CA ASN A 313 -5.82 10.32 -2.29
C ASN A 313 -5.97 11.49 -1.30
N LEU A 314 -7.19 11.82 -0.88
CA LEU A 314 -7.44 12.82 0.17
C LEU A 314 -6.86 12.39 1.52
N LEU A 315 -7.05 11.13 1.91
CA LEU A 315 -6.47 10.57 3.15
C LEU A 315 -4.95 10.60 3.11
N LEU A 316 -4.35 10.11 2.00
CA LEU A 316 -2.91 10.01 1.81
C LEU A 316 -2.24 11.39 1.76
N ASN A 317 -2.77 12.31 0.97
CA ASN A 317 -2.17 13.63 0.76
C ASN A 317 -2.51 14.62 1.89
N GLY A 318 -3.67 14.46 2.53
CA GLY A 318 -4.12 15.35 3.60
C GLY A 318 -3.56 14.93 4.96
N SER A 319 -3.84 13.71 5.39
CA SER A 319 -3.54 13.25 6.75
C SER A 319 -2.19 12.54 6.88
N LEU A 320 -1.62 12.04 5.77
CA LEU A 320 -0.39 11.25 5.74
C LEU A 320 0.71 11.85 4.84
N SER A 321 0.70 13.17 4.61
CA SER A 321 1.63 13.87 3.71
C SER A 321 3.13 13.63 3.98
N GLY A 322 3.50 13.24 5.21
CA GLY A 322 4.86 12.92 5.63
C GLY A 322 5.19 11.42 5.74
N TYR A 323 4.31 10.51 5.30
CA TYR A 323 4.47 9.06 5.46
C TYR A 323 5.85 8.53 5.06
N GLY A 324 6.28 8.80 3.81
CA GLY A 324 7.56 8.29 3.30
C GLY A 324 8.75 8.77 4.14
N THR A 325 8.75 10.04 4.53
CA THR A 325 9.80 10.64 5.38
C THR A 325 9.80 10.02 6.77
N LEU A 326 8.64 9.86 7.41
CA LEU A 326 8.54 9.26 8.74
C LEU A 326 9.01 7.80 8.75
N VAL A 327 8.60 7.00 7.77
CA VAL A 327 9.03 5.61 7.62
C VAL A 327 10.54 5.50 7.41
N ASN A 328 11.10 6.30 6.50
CA ASN A 328 12.54 6.27 6.21
C ASN A 328 13.37 6.72 7.42
N ASN A 329 12.98 7.82 8.07
CA ASN A 329 13.67 8.30 9.27
C ASN A 329 13.57 7.31 10.43
N SER A 330 12.42 6.66 10.60
CA SER A 330 12.23 5.63 11.63
C SER A 330 13.10 4.41 11.35
N LYS A 331 13.18 3.94 10.10
CA LYS A 331 14.08 2.84 9.70
C LYS A 331 15.55 3.21 9.92
N ALA A 332 15.97 4.40 9.51
CA ALA A 332 17.34 4.88 9.71
C ALA A 332 17.69 4.95 11.19
N LEU A 333 16.78 5.46 12.03
CA LEU A 333 16.98 5.48 13.48
C LEU A 333 17.04 4.07 14.09
N LEU A 334 16.20 3.14 13.62
CA LEU A 334 16.18 1.75 14.08
C LEU A 334 17.43 0.94 13.70
N VAL A 335 18.19 1.36 12.67
CA VAL A 335 19.51 0.78 12.37
C VAL A 335 20.50 1.04 13.51
N HIS A 336 20.39 2.21 14.16
CA HIS A 336 21.28 2.61 15.25
C HIS A 336 20.73 2.26 16.63
N VAL A 337 19.42 2.37 16.84
CA VAL A 337 18.78 2.18 18.15
C VAL A 337 17.72 1.08 18.07
N SER A 338 17.93 0.00 18.83
CA SER A 338 16.95 -1.06 18.95
C SER A 338 15.82 -0.63 19.89
N ASN A 339 14.67 -0.22 19.32
CA ASN A 339 13.50 0.20 20.09
C ASN A 339 12.25 -0.58 19.65
N PHE A 340 11.75 -1.45 20.54
CA PHE A 340 10.60 -2.32 20.26
C PHE A 340 9.33 -1.52 19.94
N THR A 341 9.02 -0.47 20.70
CA THR A 341 7.81 0.35 20.49
C THR A 341 7.82 0.99 19.11
N LEU A 342 8.91 1.65 18.72
CA LEU A 342 9.04 2.26 17.39
C LEU A 342 8.99 1.20 16.28
N ALA A 343 9.66 0.06 16.45
CA ALA A 343 9.66 -1.01 15.46
C ALA A 343 8.26 -1.63 15.28
N SER A 344 7.53 -1.91 16.36
CA SER A 344 6.17 -2.45 16.32
C SER A 344 5.23 -1.46 15.65
N SER A 345 5.16 -0.21 16.14
CA SER A 345 4.26 0.80 15.56
C SER A 345 4.57 1.07 14.09
N LEU A 346 5.85 1.04 13.69
CA LEU A 346 6.23 1.18 12.29
C LEU A 346 5.73 0.01 11.44
N SER A 347 5.84 -1.22 11.94
CA SER A 347 5.31 -2.42 11.28
C SER A 347 3.79 -2.35 11.14
N ASP A 348 3.08 -1.96 12.20
CA ASP A 348 1.62 -1.83 12.22
C ASP A 348 1.16 -0.77 11.22
N LEU A 349 1.79 0.41 11.21
CA LEU A 349 1.55 1.46 10.23
C LEU A 349 1.81 0.99 8.78
N GLN A 350 2.91 0.28 8.52
CA GLN A 350 3.23 -0.22 7.17
C GLN A 350 2.21 -1.26 6.70
N SER A 351 1.78 -2.16 7.59
CA SER A 351 0.76 -3.16 7.31
C SER A 351 -0.59 -2.52 6.99
N GLU A 352 -1.07 -1.60 7.84
CA GLU A 352 -2.36 -0.94 7.65
C GLU A 352 -2.36 -0.05 6.41
N TYR A 353 -1.26 0.68 6.15
CA TYR A 353 -1.10 1.46 4.92
C TYR A 353 -1.20 0.58 3.67
N SER A 354 -0.53 -0.58 3.66
CA SER A 354 -0.59 -1.53 2.54
C SER A 354 -1.99 -2.11 2.35
N ASN A 355 -2.68 -2.44 3.44
CA ASN A 355 -4.05 -2.96 3.40
C ASN A 355 -5.02 -1.92 2.81
N VAL A 356 -4.98 -0.68 3.31
CA VAL A 356 -5.86 0.41 2.85
C VAL A 356 -5.61 0.75 1.39
N THR A 357 -4.35 0.80 0.94
CA THR A 357 -4.00 1.14 -0.44
C THR A 357 -4.31 0.01 -1.44
N THR A 358 -4.13 -1.25 -1.05
CA THR A 358 -4.39 -2.41 -1.93
C THR A 358 -5.88 -2.69 -2.06
N ASN A 359 -6.64 -2.57 -0.96
CA ASN A 359 -8.05 -2.94 -0.90
C ASN A 359 -9.01 -1.73 -0.95
N TYR A 360 -8.53 -0.58 -1.41
CA TYR A 360 -9.20 0.73 -1.29
C TYR A 360 -10.64 0.78 -1.84
N VAL A 361 -10.98 -0.05 -2.82
CA VAL A 361 -12.33 -0.12 -3.41
C VAL A 361 -13.35 -0.70 -2.42
N THR A 362 -12.91 -1.66 -1.58
CA THR A 362 -13.74 -2.37 -0.60
C THR A 362 -13.56 -1.86 0.83
N THR A 363 -12.54 -1.02 1.06
CA THR A 363 -12.23 -0.46 2.39
C THR A 363 -13.28 0.55 2.84
N ASN A 364 -13.74 0.40 4.08
CA ASN A 364 -14.57 1.40 4.74
C ASN A 364 -13.69 2.53 5.30
N PHE A 365 -13.53 3.61 4.53
CA PHE A 365 -12.70 4.76 4.93
C PHE A 365 -13.17 5.48 6.20
N THR A 366 -14.45 5.35 6.56
CA THR A 366 -14.98 5.93 7.81
C THR A 366 -14.39 5.30 9.07
N SER A 367 -13.93 4.05 9.00
CA SER A 367 -13.25 3.35 10.10
C SER A 367 -11.75 3.22 9.87
N ALA A 368 -11.33 2.83 8.67
CA ALA A 368 -9.92 2.59 8.35
C ALA A 368 -9.09 3.88 8.29
N GLY A 369 -9.69 4.99 7.83
CA GLY A 369 -9.01 6.29 7.77
C GLY A 369 -8.53 6.78 9.15
N PRO A 370 -9.42 6.91 10.14
CA PRO A 370 -9.04 7.28 11.50
C PRO A 370 -8.04 6.32 12.14
N ALA A 371 -8.16 5.01 11.92
CA ALA A 371 -7.22 4.01 12.42
C ALA A 371 -5.81 4.21 11.85
N LEU A 372 -5.69 4.36 10.52
CA LEU A 372 -4.42 4.61 9.86
C LEU A 372 -3.77 5.92 10.32
N VAL A 373 -4.56 6.97 10.54
CA VAL A 373 -4.08 8.25 11.08
C VAL A 373 -3.59 8.12 12.52
N ALA A 374 -4.27 7.31 13.34
CA ALA A 374 -3.83 7.03 14.70
C ALA A 374 -2.49 6.26 14.73
N GLU A 375 -2.32 5.26 13.85
CA GLU A 375 -1.04 4.56 13.69
C GLU A 375 0.08 5.49 13.22
N TYR A 376 -0.21 6.38 12.26
CA TYR A 376 0.75 7.39 11.81
C TYR A 376 1.20 8.31 12.96
N ALA A 377 0.26 8.81 13.77
CA ALA A 377 0.56 9.63 14.93
C ALA A 377 1.34 8.87 16.01
N SER A 378 1.05 7.58 16.19
CA SER A 378 1.76 6.68 17.12
C SER A 378 3.24 6.56 16.73
N VAL A 379 3.52 6.26 15.46
CA VAL A 379 4.90 6.20 14.93
C VAL A 379 5.59 7.54 15.07
N GLN A 380 4.91 8.66 14.75
CA GLN A 380 5.48 9.99 14.86
C GLN A 380 5.91 10.33 16.29
N SER A 381 5.07 9.99 17.28
CA SER A 381 5.35 10.18 18.70
C SER A 381 6.51 9.31 19.18
N ALA A 382 6.49 8.01 18.82
CA ALA A 382 7.56 7.07 19.16
C ALA A 382 8.90 7.51 18.56
N TYR A 383 8.92 7.87 17.27
CA TYR A 383 10.08 8.40 16.57
C TYR A 383 10.63 9.65 17.26
N ALA A 384 9.78 10.64 17.53
CA ALA A 384 10.21 11.90 18.15
C ALA A 384 10.89 11.66 19.51
N LYS A 385 10.34 10.75 20.34
CA LYS A 385 10.89 10.41 21.65
C LYS A 385 12.24 9.71 21.56
N VAL A 386 12.37 8.71 20.68
CA VAL A 386 13.63 7.97 20.50
C VAL A 386 14.68 8.88 19.87
N ASN A 387 14.33 9.65 18.85
CA ASN A 387 15.23 10.56 18.16
C ASN A 387 15.74 11.68 19.08
N ALA A 388 14.87 12.28 19.88
CA ALA A 388 15.28 13.30 20.86
C ALA A 388 16.31 12.75 21.87
N THR A 389 16.14 11.49 22.30
CA THR A 389 17.10 10.85 23.22
C THR A 389 18.43 10.57 22.54
N TYR A 390 18.40 10.00 21.33
CA TYR A 390 19.59 9.63 20.58
C TYR A 390 20.39 10.86 20.12
N SER A 391 19.72 11.87 19.54
CA SER A 391 20.37 13.11 19.10
C SER A 391 20.96 13.94 20.25
N ALA A 392 20.32 13.95 21.42
CA ALA A 392 20.88 14.58 22.61
C ALA A 392 22.16 13.87 23.07
N LEU A 393 22.14 12.53 23.09
CA LEU A 393 23.30 11.70 23.44
C LEU A 393 24.48 11.94 22.48
N THR A 394 24.25 11.87 21.17
CA THR A 394 25.32 12.09 20.17
C THR A 394 25.89 13.51 20.24
N SER A 395 25.04 14.52 20.42
CA SER A 395 25.46 15.91 20.56
C SER A 395 26.29 16.16 21.83
N ALA A 396 25.90 15.55 22.94
CA ALA A 396 26.61 15.69 24.20
C ALA A 396 27.95 14.96 24.19
N ALA A 397 27.99 13.74 23.63
CA ALA A 397 29.21 12.99 23.37
C ALA A 397 30.21 13.77 22.49
N ALA A 398 29.74 14.43 21.42
CA ALA A 398 30.57 15.28 20.57
C ALA A 398 31.17 16.46 21.36
N LYS A 399 30.38 17.13 22.20
CA LYS A 399 30.85 18.23 23.06
C LYS A 399 31.89 17.78 24.08
N ASN A 400 31.67 16.64 24.75
CA ASN A 400 32.64 16.09 25.71
C ASN A 400 33.93 15.69 25.02
N THR A 401 33.85 15.07 23.84
CA THR A 401 35.01 14.73 23.02
C THR A 401 35.84 15.98 22.72
N ALA A 402 35.20 17.06 22.24
CA ALA A 402 35.87 18.33 21.96
C ALA A 402 36.53 18.94 23.23
N LYS A 403 35.86 18.87 24.38
CA LYS A 403 36.38 19.41 25.64
C LYS A 403 37.54 18.58 26.21
N LEU A 404 37.46 17.26 26.17
CA LEU A 404 38.53 16.33 26.58
C LEU A 404 39.79 16.58 25.78
N MET A 405 39.62 16.69 24.46
CA MET A 405 40.70 17.01 23.54
C MET A 405 41.35 18.36 23.90
N ALA A 406 40.56 19.41 24.11
CA ALA A 406 41.09 20.72 24.51
C ALA A 406 41.89 20.69 25.82
N LEU A 407 41.50 19.83 26.77
CA LEU A 407 42.17 19.70 28.07
C LEU A 407 43.46 18.89 28.01
N GLN A 408 43.49 17.80 27.23
CA GLN A 408 44.72 17.03 26.98
C GLN A 408 45.83 17.89 26.37
N LEU A 409 45.42 18.91 25.62
CA LEU A 409 46.27 19.80 24.86
C LEU A 409 46.72 21.07 25.60
N LYS A 410 46.25 21.27 26.84
CA LYS A 410 46.57 22.44 27.67
C LYS A 410 47.71 22.18 28.68
N GLY A 411 48.02 20.92 29.00
CA GLY A 411 49.03 20.55 29.99
C GLY A 411 50.16 19.73 29.38
N GLY A 412 51.41 20.18 29.49
CA GLY A 412 52.61 19.43 29.10
C GLY A 412 52.86 18.12 29.88
N ALA A 413 51.99 17.79 30.84
CA ALA A 413 51.88 16.46 31.45
C ALA A 413 50.41 16.07 31.46
N VAL A 414 50.08 14.95 30.80
CA VAL A 414 48.73 14.38 30.83
C VAL A 414 48.44 13.98 32.28
N TYR A 415 47.52 14.69 32.95
CA TYR A 415 46.95 14.19 34.19
C TYR A 415 46.28 12.83 33.87
N PRO A 416 46.66 11.72 34.54
CA PRO A 416 46.11 10.39 34.26
C PRO A 416 44.57 10.36 34.25
N ALA A 417 43.94 11.20 35.08
CA ALA A 417 42.49 11.37 35.13
C ALA A 417 41.86 11.87 33.81
N ILE A 418 42.52 12.79 33.09
CA ILE A 418 42.02 13.32 31.81
C ILE A 418 42.20 12.27 30.71
N GLY A 419 43.32 11.54 30.72
CA GLY A 419 43.54 10.41 29.82
C GLY A 419 42.49 9.33 29.97
N ASN A 420 42.17 8.93 31.22
CA ASN A 420 41.15 7.93 31.50
C ASN A 420 39.75 8.34 31.02
N LEU A 421 39.35 9.59 31.25
CA LEU A 421 38.06 10.11 30.76
C LEU A 421 38.01 10.15 29.22
N ALA A 422 39.14 10.43 28.56
CA ALA A 422 39.21 10.39 27.10
C ALA A 422 39.03 8.97 26.55
N PHE A 423 39.65 7.96 27.18
CA PHE A 423 39.44 6.56 26.82
C PHE A 423 37.99 6.12 27.07
N GLU A 424 37.39 6.54 28.18
CA GLU A 424 35.98 6.24 28.47
C GLU A 424 35.04 6.87 27.44
N GLN A 425 35.31 8.11 27.00
CA GLN A 425 34.55 8.78 25.94
C GLN A 425 34.73 8.11 24.57
N VAL A 426 35.91 7.58 24.24
CA VAL A 426 36.13 6.83 22.99
C VAL A 426 35.34 5.52 23.01
N ASN A 427 35.39 4.78 24.11
CA ASN A 427 34.60 3.56 24.25
C ASN A 427 33.09 3.86 24.12
N LEU A 428 32.64 4.94 24.77
CA LEU A 428 31.26 5.42 24.64
C LEU A 428 30.91 5.80 23.20
N ASN A 429 31.78 6.53 22.48
CA ASN A 429 31.54 6.90 21.08
C ASN A 429 31.49 5.68 20.16
N ASN A 430 32.33 4.67 20.39
CA ASN A 430 32.31 3.42 19.65
C ASN A 430 30.99 2.66 19.88
N GLU A 431 30.49 2.66 21.11
CA GLU A 431 29.18 2.08 21.44
C GLU A 431 28.01 2.89 20.84
N ILE A 432 28.08 4.22 20.85
CA ILE A 432 27.07 5.11 20.22
C ILE A 432 27.03 4.95 18.69
N ASN A 433 28.17 4.70 18.07
CA ASN A 433 28.27 4.50 16.62
C ASN A 433 28.02 3.06 16.19
N SER A 434 27.89 2.13 17.14
CA SER A 434 27.57 0.74 16.86
C SER A 434 26.11 0.57 16.42
N ALA A 435 25.84 -0.44 15.60
CA ALA A 435 24.47 -0.77 15.21
C ALA A 435 23.72 -1.48 16.35
N GLY A 436 22.45 -1.14 16.55
CA GLY A 436 21.55 -1.89 17.45
C GLY A 436 21.65 -1.56 18.94
N ILE A 437 21.83 -0.30 19.32
CA ILE A 437 21.86 0.14 20.73
C ILE A 437 20.53 -0.19 21.42
N SER A 438 20.54 -1.13 22.36
CA SER A 438 19.34 -1.56 23.10
C SER A 438 19.07 -0.74 24.36
N ASN A 439 20.07 -0.04 24.91
CA ASN A 439 19.95 0.72 26.15
C ASN A 439 20.58 2.12 26.05
N THR A 440 19.85 3.05 25.43
CA THR A 440 20.26 4.46 25.31
C THR A 440 20.35 5.17 26.66
N THR A 441 19.62 4.72 27.68
CA THR A 441 19.66 5.28 29.05
C THR A 441 21.01 5.02 29.72
N SER A 442 21.56 3.82 29.57
CA SER A 442 22.88 3.48 30.13
C SER A 442 23.99 4.33 29.50
N LEU A 443 23.97 4.48 28.18
CA LEU A 443 24.93 5.34 27.46
C LEU A 443 24.80 6.81 27.86
N LYS A 444 23.56 7.29 28.04
CA LYS A 444 23.29 8.65 28.52
C LYS A 444 23.83 8.89 29.94
N ASN A 445 23.70 7.92 30.84
CA ASN A 445 24.23 8.05 32.20
C ASN A 445 25.77 8.09 32.21
N ARG A 446 26.42 7.29 31.36
CA ARG A 446 27.88 7.33 31.17
C ARG A 446 28.33 8.66 30.56
N GLU A 447 27.62 9.16 29.56
CA GLU A 447 27.88 10.47 28.96
C GLU A 447 27.78 11.59 30.02
N ALA A 448 26.72 11.57 30.84
CA ALA A 448 26.53 12.55 31.90
C ALA A 448 27.63 12.49 32.98
N ALA A 449 28.13 11.29 33.30
CA ALA A 449 29.23 11.11 34.23
C ALA A 449 30.54 11.72 33.70
N ILE A 450 30.86 11.51 32.41
CA ILE A 450 32.02 12.13 31.74
C ILE A 450 31.85 13.65 31.72
N SER A 451 30.67 14.14 31.34
CA SER A 451 30.35 15.58 31.31
C SER A 451 30.50 16.24 32.69
N GLY A 452 30.01 15.56 33.74
CA GLY A 452 30.15 15.98 35.13
C GLY A 452 31.61 16.06 35.56
N ALA A 453 32.41 15.04 35.27
CA ALA A 453 33.84 15.03 35.56
C ALA A 453 34.60 16.15 34.81
N LEU A 454 34.18 16.48 33.59
CA LEU A 454 34.77 17.54 32.79
C LEU A 454 34.44 18.96 33.27
N SER A 455 33.33 19.15 33.98
CA SER A 455 32.89 20.47 34.45
C SER A 455 33.92 21.17 35.36
N GLY A 456 34.75 20.41 36.08
CA GLY A 456 35.79 20.93 36.97
C GLY A 456 37.04 21.50 36.28
N TYR A 457 37.16 21.37 34.95
CA TYR A 457 38.33 21.80 34.20
C TYR A 457 38.04 23.03 33.33
N SER A 458 38.88 24.06 33.44
CA SER A 458 38.79 25.31 32.67
C SER A 458 39.71 25.33 31.45
N THR A 459 39.15 25.60 30.28
CA THR A 459 39.87 25.85 29.01
C THR A 459 40.05 27.35 28.77
N GLY A 460 40.80 28.03 29.64
CA GLY A 460 41.17 29.44 29.43
C GLY A 460 41.88 29.70 28.09
N VAL A 461 41.47 30.79 27.42
CA VAL A 461 41.91 31.27 26.09
C VAL A 461 43.22 32.05 26.20
N PHE A 462 44.23 31.76 25.37
CA PHE A 462 45.35 32.67 25.17
C PHE A 462 45.79 32.70 23.69
N SER A 463 45.65 33.87 23.05
CA SER A 463 45.93 34.16 21.63
C SER A 463 47.35 34.70 21.36
N LEU A 464 48.10 35.11 22.40
CA LEU A 464 49.43 35.73 22.25
C LEU A 464 50.47 34.77 21.65
N THR A 465 50.43 33.49 22.01
CA THR A 465 51.36 32.48 21.48
C THR A 465 51.13 32.21 19.99
N GLU A 466 49.88 32.25 19.54
CA GLU A 466 49.51 32.06 18.13
C GLU A 466 49.95 33.25 17.27
N VAL A 467 49.77 34.48 17.79
CA VAL A 467 50.27 35.71 17.16
C VAL A 467 51.80 35.71 17.09
N ALA A 468 52.49 35.43 18.20
CA ALA A 468 53.95 35.38 18.23
C ALA A 468 54.51 34.30 17.31
N ARG A 469 53.85 33.14 17.21
CA ARG A 469 54.25 32.10 16.25
C ARG A 469 54.18 32.60 14.81
N SER A 470 53.05 33.18 14.40
CA SER A 470 52.85 33.59 13.01
C SER A 470 53.82 34.70 12.56
N ILE A 471 54.23 35.58 13.48
CA ILE A 471 55.10 36.73 13.18
C ILE A 471 56.58 36.39 13.43
N ASP A 472 56.91 35.80 14.57
CA ASP A 472 58.30 35.67 15.03
C ASP A 472 58.95 34.36 14.56
N ALA A 473 58.21 33.26 14.41
CA ALA A 473 58.82 31.96 14.11
C ALA A 473 59.62 31.93 12.78
N PRO A 474 59.15 32.51 11.67
CA PRO A 474 59.94 32.57 10.43
C PRO A 474 61.20 33.43 10.58
N ILE A 475 61.10 34.53 11.33
CA ILE A 475 62.21 35.45 11.60
C ILE A 475 63.26 34.77 12.48
N ILE A 476 62.82 34.10 13.55
CA ILE A 476 63.68 33.35 14.47
C ILE A 476 64.35 32.17 13.77
N ALA A 477 63.62 31.42 12.95
CA ALA A 477 64.18 30.33 12.18
C ALA A 477 65.26 30.84 11.20
N ALA A 478 65.04 31.98 10.55
CA ALA A 478 66.03 32.61 9.68
C ALA A 478 67.26 33.10 10.45
N ILE A 479 67.09 33.78 11.58
CA ILE A 479 68.18 34.27 12.44
C ILE A 479 69.00 33.10 13.00
N ALA A 480 68.35 32.06 13.54
CA ALA A 480 69.03 30.89 14.05
C ALA A 480 69.81 30.13 12.97
N SER A 481 69.32 30.20 11.73
CA SER A 481 70.00 29.64 10.57
C SER A 481 71.23 30.44 10.18
N ALA A 482 71.13 31.76 10.16
CA ALA A 482 72.27 32.67 9.92
C ALA A 482 73.34 32.57 11.01
N MET A 483 72.94 32.30 12.26
CA MET A 483 73.84 32.11 13.40
C MET A 483 74.45 30.70 13.50
N GLY A 484 74.10 29.78 12.59
CA GLY A 484 74.62 28.41 12.61
C GLY A 484 74.17 27.56 13.80
N LEU A 485 73.10 27.94 14.51
CA LEU A 485 72.61 27.21 15.68
C LEU A 485 71.99 25.87 15.29
N THR A 486 72.13 24.88 16.18
CA THR A 486 71.36 23.62 16.13
C THR A 486 69.88 23.92 16.36
N TYR A 487 68.99 23.03 15.95
CA TYR A 487 67.55 23.18 16.16
C TYR A 487 67.20 23.34 17.64
N ALA A 488 67.79 22.52 18.51
CA ALA A 488 67.62 22.63 19.95
C ALA A 488 68.08 24.00 20.49
N GLY A 489 69.23 24.49 20.00
CA GLY A 489 69.72 25.83 20.32
C GLY A 489 68.75 26.93 19.85
N ALA A 490 68.21 26.78 18.65
CA ALA A 490 67.23 27.71 18.08
C ALA A 490 65.92 27.76 18.88
N VAL A 491 65.41 26.60 19.33
CA VAL A 491 64.22 26.51 20.20
C VAL A 491 64.48 27.15 21.57
N SER A 492 65.66 26.95 22.16
CA SER A 492 66.01 27.57 23.45
C SER A 492 66.21 29.09 23.37
N LEU A 493 66.66 29.60 22.22
CA LEU A 493 66.92 31.02 22.00
C LEU A 493 65.69 31.78 21.49
N ALA A 494 64.70 31.08 20.93
CA ALA A 494 63.47 31.67 20.41
C ALA A 494 62.80 32.66 21.40
N PRO A 495 62.56 32.31 22.68
CA PRO A 495 61.93 33.22 23.64
C PRO A 495 62.71 34.53 23.85
N ALA A 496 64.04 34.45 23.87
CA ALA A 496 64.91 35.62 24.02
C ALA A 496 64.82 36.53 22.78
N LEU A 497 64.76 35.93 21.59
CA LEU A 497 64.60 36.67 20.33
C LEU A 497 63.20 37.30 20.21
N GLY A 498 62.13 36.60 20.60
CA GLY A 498 60.76 37.14 20.62
C GLY A 498 60.59 38.30 21.62
N ALA A 499 61.22 38.19 22.80
CA ALA A 499 61.29 39.28 23.77
C ALA A 499 62.09 40.49 23.24
N LEU A 500 63.18 40.23 22.48
CA LEU A 500 63.98 41.27 21.85
C LEU A 500 63.23 41.99 20.72
N ILE A 501 62.44 41.26 19.91
CA ILE A 501 61.53 41.86 18.92
C ILE A 501 60.49 42.74 19.62
N SER A 502 59.88 42.25 20.70
CA SER A 502 58.92 43.01 21.51
C SER A 502 59.55 44.27 22.14
N LEU A 503 60.82 44.20 22.55
CA LEU A 503 61.60 45.34 23.02
C LEU A 503 61.84 46.34 21.89
N ILE A 504 62.21 45.90 20.69
CA ILE A 504 62.41 46.76 19.50
C ILE A 504 61.10 47.49 19.16
N ILE A 505 59.96 46.78 19.15
CA ILE A 505 58.65 47.40 18.92
C ILE A 505 58.37 48.46 20.00
N GLY A 506 58.64 48.13 21.27
CA GLY A 506 58.53 49.08 22.37
C GLY A 506 59.41 50.32 22.19
N ILE A 507 60.65 50.17 21.73
CA ILE A 507 61.58 51.26 21.42
C ILE A 507 61.04 52.14 20.29
N VAL A 508 60.46 51.55 19.24
CA VAL A 508 59.84 52.29 18.14
C VAL A 508 58.64 53.09 18.65
N VAL A 509 57.76 52.48 19.46
CA VAL A 509 56.63 53.17 20.09
C VAL A 509 57.13 54.32 20.97
N PHE A 510 58.17 54.10 21.77
CA PHE A 510 58.79 55.14 22.59
C PHE A 510 59.33 56.28 21.72
N ALA A 511 60.02 55.98 20.62
CA ALA A 511 60.52 56.98 19.68
C ALA A 511 59.39 57.81 19.05
N VAL A 512 58.26 57.18 18.69
CA VAL A 512 57.06 57.88 18.20
C VAL A 512 56.51 58.85 19.25
N VAL A 513 56.43 58.45 20.52
CA VAL A 513 55.97 59.32 21.61
C VAL A 513 56.94 60.49 21.83
N VAL A 514 58.26 60.26 21.74
CA VAL A 514 59.28 61.32 21.81
C VAL A 514 59.14 62.31 20.66
N VAL A 515 58.95 61.83 19.42
CA VAL A 515 58.71 62.67 18.23
C VAL A 515 57.41 63.45 18.38
N MET A 516 56.35 62.84 18.89
CA MET A 516 55.06 63.50 19.14
C MET A 516 55.20 64.63 20.16
N ARG A 517 55.94 64.41 21.26
CA ARG A 517 56.28 65.47 22.22
C ARG A 517 57.04 66.62 21.55
N SER A 518 58.08 66.30 20.77
CA SER A 518 58.89 67.30 20.04
C SER A 518 58.04 68.13 19.08
N ARG A 519 57.10 67.47 18.37
CA ARG A 519 56.14 68.12 17.47
C ARG A 519 55.15 69.02 18.22
N MET A 520 54.61 68.56 19.35
CA MET A 520 53.71 69.35 20.20
C MET A 520 54.40 70.60 20.77
N HIS A 521 55.69 70.49 21.10
CA HIS A 521 56.50 71.63 21.51
C HIS A 521 56.75 72.63 20.37
N LYS A 522 57.16 72.15 19.18
CA LYS A 522 57.38 73.01 17.99
C LYS A 522 56.12 73.78 17.59
N HIS A 523 54.94 73.18 17.72
CA HIS A 523 53.66 73.83 17.46
C HIS A 523 53.09 74.62 18.65
N HIS A 524 53.90 74.90 19.68
CA HIS A 524 53.52 75.71 20.86
C HIS A 524 52.30 75.20 21.64
N LYS A 525 51.90 73.92 21.45
CA LYS A 525 50.77 73.30 22.16
C LYS A 525 51.13 72.87 23.58
N VAL A 526 52.42 72.87 23.93
CA VAL A 526 52.94 72.50 25.26
C VAL A 526 54.03 73.49 25.66
N VAL A 527 53.85 74.17 26.80
CA VAL A 527 54.85 75.09 27.38
C VAL A 527 55.80 74.30 28.29
N LEU A 528 57.10 74.31 27.98
CA LEU A 528 58.12 73.62 28.77
C LEU A 528 58.55 74.45 29.98
N ASN A 529 57.73 74.42 31.04
CA ASN A 529 58.13 74.86 32.38
C ASN A 529 58.79 73.69 33.14
N ALA A 530 59.56 73.99 34.20
CA ALA A 530 60.26 72.97 35.00
C ALA A 530 59.34 71.82 35.49
N ARG A 531 58.08 72.15 35.83
CA ARG A 531 57.05 71.17 36.23
C ARG A 531 56.58 70.28 35.07
N THR A 532 56.37 70.87 33.89
CA THR A 532 55.96 70.13 32.68
C THR A 532 57.07 69.20 32.19
N ALA A 533 58.33 69.64 32.26
CA ALA A 533 59.48 68.80 31.92
C ALA A 533 59.62 67.59 32.86
N LYS A 534 59.40 67.78 34.17
CA LYS A 534 59.40 66.71 35.17
C LYS A 534 58.28 65.67 34.93
N ASN A 535 57.07 66.13 34.57
CA ASN A 535 55.95 65.23 34.24
C ASN A 535 56.21 64.41 32.97
N TRP A 536 56.80 65.01 31.93
CA TRP A 536 57.20 64.27 30.73
C TRP A 536 58.29 63.24 31.02
N MET A 537 59.26 63.56 31.89
CA MET A 537 60.25 62.56 32.33
C MET A 537 59.61 61.40 33.09
N MET A 538 58.61 61.66 33.95
CA MET A 538 57.85 60.59 34.61
C MET A 538 57.06 59.73 33.61
N ILE A 539 56.41 60.33 32.61
CA ILE A 539 55.70 59.59 31.56
C ILE A 539 56.67 58.71 30.76
N PHE A 540 57.83 59.24 30.37
CA PHE A 540 58.83 58.46 29.66
C PHE A 540 59.38 57.30 30.50
N ALA A 541 59.65 57.54 31.79
CA ALA A 541 60.08 56.49 32.71
C ALA A 541 59.00 55.39 32.85
N LEU A 542 57.73 55.76 32.97
CA LEU A 542 56.62 54.82 33.10
C LEU A 542 56.43 54.00 31.82
N ILE A 543 56.51 54.63 30.63
CA ILE A 543 56.44 53.93 29.35
C ILE A 543 57.61 52.94 29.22
N TRP A 544 58.83 53.33 29.60
CA TRP A 544 59.97 52.41 29.60
C TRP A 544 59.79 51.22 30.53
N VAL A 545 59.28 51.46 31.75
CA VAL A 545 58.95 50.38 32.70
C VAL A 545 57.91 49.43 32.10
N LEU A 546 56.86 49.95 31.46
CA LEU A 546 55.85 49.13 30.79
C LEU A 546 56.43 48.33 29.61
N ILE A 547 57.32 48.91 28.82
CA ILE A 547 57.99 48.20 27.71
C ILE A 547 58.84 47.04 28.25
N VAL A 548 59.59 47.27 29.34
CA VAL A 548 60.42 46.22 29.96
C VAL A 548 59.54 45.13 30.58
N ILE A 549 58.47 45.48 31.29
CA ILE A 549 57.51 44.51 31.84
C ILE A 549 56.88 43.69 30.71
N TYR A 550 56.49 44.34 29.61
CA TYR A 550 55.92 43.67 28.44
C TYR A 550 56.92 42.70 27.80
N ALA A 551 58.18 43.10 27.62
CA ALA A 551 59.23 42.24 27.08
C ALA A 551 59.51 41.04 28.01
N LEU A 552 59.53 41.25 29.33
CA LEU A 552 59.71 40.17 30.32
C LEU A 552 58.52 39.21 30.37
N ALA A 553 57.29 39.73 30.32
CA ALA A 553 56.09 38.91 30.26
C ALA A 553 56.05 38.10 28.96
N THR A 554 56.44 38.71 27.84
CA THR A 554 56.57 38.05 26.54
C THR A 554 57.63 36.95 26.60
N TYR A 555 58.80 37.22 27.17
CA TYR A 555 59.83 36.19 27.39
C TYR A 555 59.28 35.00 28.19
N ALA A 556 58.63 35.25 29.33
CA ALA A 556 58.10 34.19 30.20
C ALA A 556 57.03 33.35 29.49
N LEU A 557 56.11 33.99 28.75
CA LEU A 557 55.07 33.30 27.98
C LEU A 557 55.65 32.48 26.82
N LEU A 558 56.60 33.04 26.07
CA LEU A 558 57.23 32.38 24.92
C LEU A 558 58.20 31.27 25.34
N ALA A 559 58.86 31.41 26.49
CA ALA A 559 59.68 30.37 27.09
C ALA A 559 58.83 29.17 27.51
N GLY A 560 57.69 29.42 28.15
CA GLY A 560 56.69 28.38 28.43
C GLY A 560 56.21 27.69 27.15
N ALA A 561 55.86 28.47 26.13
CA ALA A 561 55.35 27.93 24.86
C ALA A 561 56.38 27.13 24.05
N SER A 562 57.67 27.42 24.17
CA SER A 562 58.72 26.68 23.43
C SER A 562 58.97 25.28 24.02
N ALA A 563 58.69 25.11 25.32
CA ALA A 563 58.76 23.82 26.01
C ALA A 563 57.41 23.08 26.02
N SER A 564 56.30 23.80 26.09
CA SER A 564 54.93 23.27 26.13
C SER A 564 53.94 24.31 25.58
N ALA A 565 53.61 24.22 24.30
CA ALA A 565 52.65 25.11 23.66
C ALA A 565 51.20 24.62 23.79
N PRO A 566 50.21 25.53 23.77
CA PRO A 566 48.81 25.14 23.61
C PRO A 566 48.56 24.61 22.19
N PHE A 567 47.63 23.67 22.05
CA PHE A 567 47.28 23.12 20.75
C PHE A 567 46.73 24.13 19.75
N SER A 568 46.02 25.19 20.19
CA SER A 568 45.55 26.23 19.27
C SER A 568 46.69 26.80 18.43
N SER A 569 47.88 26.98 19.01
CA SER A 569 49.06 27.44 18.29
C SER A 569 49.57 26.42 17.26
N PHE A 570 49.41 25.12 17.51
CA PHE A 570 49.70 24.07 16.53
C PHE A 570 48.62 23.97 15.46
N LYS A 571 47.34 23.91 15.85
CA LYS A 571 46.20 23.76 14.94
C LYS A 571 46.06 24.95 14.00
N GLY A 572 46.20 26.18 14.48
CA GLY A 572 46.20 27.36 13.62
C GLY A 572 47.30 27.31 12.55
N ALA A 573 48.46 26.73 12.89
CA ALA A 573 49.52 26.51 11.92
C ALA A 573 49.28 25.30 11.00
N PHE A 574 48.75 24.21 11.55
CA PHE A 574 48.34 23.04 10.77
C PHE A 574 47.30 23.44 9.72
N ASP A 575 46.32 24.26 10.07
CA ASP A 575 45.25 24.75 9.21
C ASP A 575 45.74 25.75 8.16
N SER A 576 46.63 26.67 8.55
CA SER A 576 47.20 27.66 7.61
C SER A 576 48.30 27.10 6.70
N ALA A 577 48.91 25.96 7.06
CA ALA A 577 49.99 25.37 6.26
C ALA A 577 49.48 24.71 4.97
N LYS A 578 50.23 24.92 3.88
CA LYS A 578 50.03 24.22 2.59
C LYS A 578 50.68 22.83 2.57
N THR A 579 51.71 22.63 3.39
CA THR A 579 52.43 21.36 3.52
C THR A 579 52.49 20.97 4.99
N VAL A 580 52.20 19.71 5.30
CA VAL A 580 52.28 19.15 6.66
C VAL A 580 53.18 17.93 6.68
N VAL A 581 53.89 17.72 7.79
CA VAL A 581 54.84 16.62 7.94
C VAL A 581 54.32 15.62 8.97
N PHE A 582 54.26 14.34 8.61
CA PHE A 582 53.98 13.24 9.53
C PHE A 582 55.25 12.39 9.66
N ALA A 583 55.79 12.31 10.88
CA ALA A 583 57.02 11.59 11.16
C ALA A 583 56.82 10.46 12.16
N VAL A 584 57.62 9.40 12.04
CA VAL A 584 57.76 8.36 13.09
C VAL A 584 59.13 8.49 13.75
N ASN A 585 59.17 8.45 15.07
CA ASN A 585 60.40 8.39 15.86
C ASN A 585 60.76 6.92 16.18
N GLY A 586 61.76 6.39 15.47
CA GLY A 586 62.17 4.99 15.54
C GLY A 586 61.79 4.19 14.30
N THR A 587 61.70 2.86 14.46
CA THR A 587 61.27 1.95 13.40
C THR A 587 59.74 1.87 13.42
N SER A 588 59.09 2.20 12.30
CA SER A 588 57.63 2.26 12.21
C SER A 588 56.97 0.92 12.52
N THR A 589 56.04 0.91 13.47
CA THR A 589 55.13 -0.23 13.68
C THR A 589 53.96 -0.19 12.70
N ALA A 590 53.25 -1.31 12.55
CA ALA A 590 52.06 -1.38 11.69
C ALA A 590 50.94 -0.43 12.17
N ALA A 591 50.84 -0.22 13.48
CA ALA A 591 49.87 0.69 14.09
C ALA A 591 50.19 2.17 13.74
N GLU A 592 51.46 2.57 13.86
CA GLU A 592 51.92 3.92 13.49
C GLU A 592 51.74 4.19 11.99
N ALA A 593 52.05 3.20 11.15
CA ALA A 593 51.86 3.31 9.70
C ALA A 593 50.37 3.48 9.33
N SER A 594 49.47 2.72 9.97
CA SER A 594 48.02 2.87 9.80
C SER A 594 47.54 4.26 10.20
N CYS A 595 48.03 4.79 11.31
CA CYS A 595 47.66 6.12 11.76
C CYS A 595 48.15 7.24 10.82
N ILE A 596 49.40 7.16 10.35
CA ILE A 596 49.93 8.09 9.36
C ILE A 596 49.09 8.06 8.09
N SER A 597 48.65 6.88 7.63
CA SER A 597 47.77 6.77 6.47
C SER A 597 46.44 7.49 6.68
N GLN A 598 45.81 7.35 7.86
CA GLN A 598 44.55 8.04 8.19
C GLN A 598 44.73 9.57 8.24
N MET A 599 45.77 10.06 8.92
CA MET A 599 46.07 11.50 8.98
C MET A 599 46.41 12.06 7.60
N SER A 600 47.13 11.29 6.77
CA SER A 600 47.48 11.68 5.40
C SER A 600 46.24 11.82 4.53
N ALA A 601 45.29 10.87 4.63
CA ALA A 601 44.03 10.94 3.92
C ALA A 601 43.21 12.18 4.33
N ALA A 602 43.13 12.48 5.63
CA ALA A 602 42.45 13.66 6.14
C ALA A 602 43.10 14.97 5.66
N ALA A 603 44.44 15.07 5.71
CA ALA A 603 45.16 16.25 5.23
C ALA A 603 45.04 16.45 3.72
N LEU A 604 45.05 15.37 2.93
CA LEU A 604 44.82 15.42 1.49
C LEU A 604 43.39 15.88 1.16
N ALA A 605 42.39 15.40 1.90
CA ALA A 605 41.00 15.87 1.77
C ALA A 605 40.86 17.37 2.08
N ALA A 606 41.71 17.92 2.97
CA ALA A 606 41.81 19.34 3.25
C ALA A 606 42.71 20.12 2.27
N HIS A 607 43.05 19.54 1.10
CA HIS A 607 43.89 20.14 0.06
C HIS A 607 45.32 20.51 0.50
N LYS A 608 45.90 19.76 1.45
CA LYS A 608 47.28 19.95 1.92
C LYS A 608 48.24 18.96 1.25
N LYS A 609 49.49 19.36 1.02
CA LYS A 609 50.57 18.45 0.62
C LYS A 609 51.10 17.72 1.86
N VAL A 610 51.23 16.40 1.76
CA VAL A 610 51.70 15.56 2.86
C VAL A 610 53.15 15.11 2.60
N VAL A 611 54.01 15.26 3.60
CA VAL A 611 55.38 14.69 3.61
C VAL A 611 55.48 13.69 4.73
N THR A 612 55.85 12.45 4.42
CA THR A 612 56.17 11.44 5.42
C THR A 612 57.66 11.42 5.71
N ALA A 613 58.02 11.31 6.99
CA ALA A 613 59.40 11.27 7.46
C ALA A 613 59.62 10.14 8.48
N SER A 614 60.86 9.69 8.62
CA SER A 614 61.28 8.78 9.69
C SER A 614 62.51 9.34 10.38
N PHE A 615 62.48 9.38 11.71
CA PHE A 615 63.59 9.79 12.59
C PHE A 615 64.13 8.54 13.29
N ALA A 616 65.19 7.93 12.78
CA ALA A 616 65.77 6.71 13.33
C ALA A 616 67.28 6.87 13.51
N ASN A 617 67.80 6.48 14.68
CA ASN A 617 69.24 6.53 15.00
C ASN A 617 69.90 7.90 14.75
N GLY A 618 69.18 8.99 15.02
CA GLY A 618 69.68 10.36 14.79
C GLY A 618 69.67 10.81 13.32
N VAL A 619 69.21 9.94 12.41
CA VAL A 619 69.04 10.22 10.98
C VAL A 619 67.57 10.50 10.69
N CYS A 620 67.33 11.51 9.87
CA CYS A 620 66.04 11.81 9.29
C CYS A 620 66.02 11.37 7.83
N ASN A 621 64.97 10.64 7.45
CA ASN A 621 64.67 10.29 6.08
C ASN A 621 63.27 10.80 5.71
N ALA A 622 63.21 11.83 4.88
CA ALA A 622 61.99 12.39 4.31
C ALA A 622 62.12 12.47 2.78
N GLN A 623 61.01 12.42 2.05
CA GLN A 623 60.99 12.37 0.56
C GLN A 623 61.86 13.45 -0.15
N ASN A 624 62.17 14.58 0.48
CA ASN A 624 62.98 15.67 -0.08
C ASN A 624 64.06 16.20 0.88
N ALA A 625 64.39 15.46 1.94
CA ALA A 625 65.42 15.82 2.91
C ALA A 625 65.93 14.58 3.64
N THR A 626 67.18 14.21 3.38
CA THR A 626 67.89 13.14 4.12
C THR A 626 69.08 13.76 4.82
N GLY A 627 69.23 13.52 6.13
CA GLY A 627 70.28 14.14 6.93
C GLY A 627 70.14 13.82 8.41
N THR A 628 70.69 14.67 9.29
CA THR A 628 70.45 14.53 10.74
C THR A 628 69.03 14.97 11.10
N VAL A 629 68.46 14.44 12.18
CA VAL A 629 67.14 14.88 12.70
C VAL A 629 67.14 16.40 12.94
N ASP A 630 68.24 16.95 13.47
CA ASP A 630 68.43 18.39 13.67
C ASP A 630 68.30 19.19 12.37
N SER A 631 68.92 18.71 11.28
CA SER A 631 68.87 19.35 9.96
C SER A 631 67.47 19.34 9.35
N CYS A 632 66.74 18.23 9.48
CA CYS A 632 65.36 18.13 9.01
C CYS A 632 64.41 19.03 9.80
N MET A 633 64.50 19.01 11.14
CA MET A 633 63.66 19.85 11.99
C MET A 633 63.91 21.34 11.72
N LYS A 634 65.17 21.73 11.46
CA LYS A 634 65.54 23.08 11.02
C LYS A 634 64.94 23.43 9.65
N LEU A 635 64.98 22.50 8.69
CA LEU A 635 64.38 22.69 7.36
C LEU A 635 62.86 22.87 7.43
N PHE A 636 62.16 22.02 8.19
CA PHE A 636 60.70 22.11 8.35
C PHE A 636 60.30 23.42 9.06
N ALA A 637 61.04 23.81 10.10
CA ALA A 637 60.79 25.07 10.79
C ALA A 637 61.07 26.31 9.91
N GLN A 638 62.14 26.31 9.09
CA GLN A 638 62.39 27.39 8.12
C GLN A 638 61.26 27.54 7.09
N ARG A 639 60.66 26.42 6.68
CA ARG A 639 59.54 26.41 5.72
C ARG A 639 58.18 26.65 6.37
N GLY A 640 58.13 26.76 7.70
CA GLY A 640 56.87 26.89 8.43
C GLY A 640 55.97 25.65 8.34
N GLU A 641 56.55 24.47 8.05
CA GLU A 641 55.83 23.22 7.89
C GLU A 641 55.60 22.59 9.28
N PRO A 642 54.36 22.53 9.80
CA PRO A 642 54.09 21.91 11.09
C PRO A 642 54.27 20.39 10.99
N ILE A 643 54.82 19.81 12.05
CA ILE A 643 55.18 18.39 12.11
C ILE A 643 54.46 17.67 13.24
N VAL A 644 53.89 16.50 12.94
CA VAL A 644 53.40 15.54 13.94
C VAL A 644 54.36 14.37 13.98
N VAL A 645 54.88 14.05 15.15
CA VAL A 645 55.83 12.97 15.41
C VAL A 645 55.15 11.90 16.24
N LEU A 646 54.98 10.70 15.69
CA LEU A 646 54.52 9.52 16.43
C LEU A 646 55.71 8.86 17.15
N ASN A 647 55.53 8.51 18.43
CA ASN A 647 56.57 7.92 19.27
C ASN A 647 55.99 6.75 20.11
N GLY A 648 56.02 5.54 19.57
CA GLY A 648 55.48 4.33 20.21
C GLY A 648 56.15 3.91 21.54
N ALA A 649 57.32 4.48 21.90
CA ALA A 649 58.06 4.15 23.13
C ALA A 649 57.89 5.19 24.25
N ALA A 650 57.10 6.26 24.04
CA ALA A 650 56.88 7.32 25.03
C ALA A 650 55.66 7.06 25.94
N PRO A 651 55.59 7.69 27.13
CA PRO A 651 54.37 7.73 27.93
C PRO A 651 53.17 8.20 27.10
N SER A 652 52.01 7.59 27.31
CA SER A 652 50.76 7.93 26.62
C SER A 652 50.44 9.43 26.73
N GLY A 653 50.26 10.11 25.60
CA GLY A 653 49.87 11.53 25.60
C GLY A 653 50.19 12.28 24.31
N ILE A 654 49.67 13.50 24.18
CA ILE A 654 50.12 14.46 23.15
C ILE A 654 50.80 15.64 23.84
N GLY A 655 51.98 15.99 23.36
CA GLY A 655 52.70 17.19 23.74
C GLY A 655 52.95 18.06 22.52
N VAL A 656 52.70 19.36 22.63
CA VAL A 656 53.06 20.34 21.59
C VAL A 656 54.28 21.11 22.08
N TYR A 657 55.33 21.16 21.26
CA TYR A 657 56.64 21.71 21.63
C TYR A 657 57.31 22.39 20.43
N SER A 658 58.55 22.86 20.63
CA SER A 658 59.36 23.60 19.65
C SER A 658 58.96 25.07 19.49
N MET A 659 59.57 25.80 18.52
CA MET A 659 59.42 27.23 18.21
C MET A 659 57.95 27.67 18.22
N TYR A 660 57.45 27.97 19.43
CA TYR A 660 56.06 28.29 19.74
C TYR A 660 55.03 27.25 19.27
N GLY A 661 55.36 25.97 19.44
CA GLY A 661 54.43 24.86 19.24
C GLY A 661 54.32 24.35 17.81
N SER A 662 55.41 24.40 17.04
CA SER A 662 55.47 23.94 15.65
C SER A 662 55.61 22.44 15.46
N ALA A 663 55.93 21.71 16.52
CA ALA A 663 55.98 20.27 16.54
C ALA A 663 54.96 19.71 17.55
N MET A 664 54.30 18.62 17.16
CA MET A 664 53.45 17.84 18.04
C MET A 664 54.06 16.44 18.18
N ALA A 665 54.29 15.99 19.40
CA ALA A 665 54.63 14.61 19.70
C ALA A 665 53.38 13.88 20.17
N VAL A 666 53.18 12.68 19.64
CA VAL A 666 52.11 11.75 20.03
C VAL A 666 52.78 10.49 20.58
N GLY A 667 52.60 10.21 21.86
CA GLY A 667 53.13 9.04 22.56
C GLY A 667 52.03 8.08 23.01
N GLY A 668 52.35 6.78 23.09
CA GLY A 668 51.40 5.74 23.50
C GLY A 668 51.76 4.34 22.98
N SER A 669 51.12 3.31 23.53
CA SER A 669 51.30 1.90 23.12
C SER A 669 50.80 1.65 21.69
N ASP A 670 51.22 0.53 21.07
CA ASP A 670 50.76 0.15 19.72
C ASP A 670 49.22 0.11 19.59
N SER A 671 48.52 -0.35 20.62
CA SER A 671 47.04 -0.32 20.65
C SER A 671 46.46 1.10 20.62
N GLN A 672 47.14 2.07 21.22
CA GLN A 672 46.74 3.48 21.22
C GLN A 672 47.07 4.15 19.88
N MET A 673 48.20 3.79 19.26
CA MET A 673 48.58 4.26 17.93
C MET A 673 47.63 3.72 16.85
N ALA A 674 47.18 2.47 16.97
CA ALA A 674 46.24 1.85 16.03
C ALA A 674 44.86 2.56 16.02
N ALA A 675 44.43 3.11 17.15
CA ALA A 675 43.21 3.91 17.26
C ALA A 675 43.33 5.30 16.61
N CYS A 676 44.55 5.71 16.25
CA CYS A 676 44.89 6.97 15.57
C CYS A 676 44.15 8.21 16.08
N TYR A 677 44.12 8.43 17.40
CA TYR A 677 43.30 9.49 17.99
C TYR A 677 43.67 10.91 17.47
N VAL A 678 44.92 11.11 17.05
CA VAL A 678 45.40 12.39 16.51
C VAL A 678 44.74 12.77 15.17
N SER A 679 44.23 11.81 14.39
CA SER A 679 43.51 12.13 13.14
C SER A 679 42.22 12.92 13.42
N TYR A 680 41.51 12.59 14.50
CA TYR A 680 40.32 13.31 14.96
C TYR A 680 40.62 14.72 15.51
N LEU A 681 41.87 15.01 15.89
CA LEU A 681 42.30 16.36 16.28
C LEU A 681 42.58 17.26 15.07
N LEU A 682 43.00 16.65 13.95
CA LEU A 682 43.52 17.36 12.79
C LEU A 682 42.52 17.50 11.64
N GLY A 683 41.57 16.55 11.53
CA GLY A 683 40.39 16.67 10.67
C GLY A 683 39.39 17.66 11.26
#